data_AF-A0A9Q1LG15-F1
#
_entry.id   AF-A0A9Q1LG15-F1
#
_cell.length_a   1.000
_cell.length_b   1.000
_cell.length_c   1.000
_cell.angle_alpha   90.00
_cell.angle_beta   90.00
_cell.angle_gamma   90.00
#
_symmetry.space_group_name_H-M   'P 1'
#
loop_
_entity.id
_entity.type
_entity.pdbx_description
1 polymer ?
#
loop_
_entity_poly.entity_id
_entity_poly.type
_entity_poly.pdbx_seq_one_letter_code
_entity_poly.pdbx_strand_id
1 'polypeptide(L)'
;MGTLLRWIGSGCVIILNWCSLITNPDLLHVSILPCHRQFSRILSNLRFVIVDEAHSYKGAFGCHIALNLRRLRRLCSHVYGSNPSFIFSTATSGNPVEHSKSHFGGKLCELLLSYTKQPPHLVDTICAYRAGYIAEDRRRIEHEFFNGSICGIAATNALELGIDVGHIDATLHLGFPGSIARFFIKSVATSKEDARNQQVPEQHLATAAFEHPLSLSDEEKYFGPGLESVIMALKNKGIPSTDISCSAAARIWSYIGLEKMPSSAISIRAIENERYKVIDIQKNVLLEEIEESKAFFQVLVGRSGPVPRKASTIEHLGDNWRKVIMGWAIALHGGAGDIPKDLPPELREPREACLRQCLQMGVDALKAQKSPLDVVELVVRELENNPYFNAGRGSVLTSNGTVEMEACIMDGNTKNCGAVSGLTTVVNAISLARLVMEKTPHIYLAFEGAEAFAREQGVETMDSSHFITERNIERLKQAKEANRVQVDYNTRPIPKDDKPPAPSGDRQLGTVGCVAVDSYGHLATATSTGGLVNKMVGRIGDTPIIGAGTYANKLCAVSATGQGDAIIRATVARDVAVLMEYKGLSLKEAADYVVEESAPKGTTGLIAVSATGEVTMPFNTTGMFRACATEDGHTELAIW
;
A
#
# COMPACT_ATOMS: atom_id res chain seq x y z
N MET A 1 -14.90 14.88 22.90
CA MET A 1 -15.46 14.38 21.62
C MET A 1 -14.37 14.51 20.57
N GLY A 2 -13.59 13.45 20.38
CA GLY A 2 -12.55 13.38 19.38
C GLY A 2 -13.08 12.73 18.11
N THR A 3 -12.88 13.38 16.97
CA THR A 3 -13.12 12.78 15.66
C THR A 3 -11.78 12.71 14.95
N LEU A 4 -11.31 11.47 14.79
CA LEU A 4 -10.11 11.10 14.05
C LEU A 4 -10.41 11.29 12.55
N LEU A 5 -9.74 12.23 11.87
CA LEU A 5 -9.78 12.34 10.41
C LEU A 5 -8.55 11.65 9.83
N ARG A 6 -8.80 10.54 9.12
CA ARG A 6 -7.81 9.75 8.38
C ARG A 6 -7.21 10.57 7.24
N TRP A 7 -5.89 10.56 7.17
CA TRP A 7 -5.04 11.23 6.19
C TRP A 7 -5.05 10.46 4.85
N ILE A 8 -5.20 11.17 3.73
CA ILE A 8 -4.97 10.68 2.35
C ILE A 8 -3.97 11.65 1.72
N GLY A 9 -2.93 11.12 1.07
CA GLY A 9 -1.75 11.86 0.61
C GLY A 9 -2.00 13.01 -0.37
N SER A 10 -0.95 13.83 -0.53
CA SER A 10 -0.86 15.03 -1.39
C SER A 10 -1.88 16.14 -1.04
N GLY A 11 -1.68 16.79 0.11
CA GLY A 11 -2.54 17.87 0.61
C GLY A 11 -2.08 19.27 0.20
N CYS A 12 -3.04 20.16 -0.02
CA CYS A 12 -2.86 21.61 -0.05
C CYS A 12 -3.31 22.17 1.31
N VAL A 13 -2.42 22.87 2.02
CA VAL A 13 -2.71 23.44 3.33
C VAL A 13 -3.08 24.90 3.16
N ILE A 14 -4.35 25.23 3.40
CA ILE A 14 -4.84 26.60 3.36
C ILE A 14 -4.76 27.18 4.78
N ILE A 15 -4.03 28.29 4.96
CA ILE A 15 -3.85 28.93 6.26
C ILE A 15 -4.55 30.29 6.29
N LEU A 16 -5.51 30.42 7.22
CA LEU A 16 -6.17 31.67 7.58
C LEU A 16 -5.59 32.20 8.87
N ASN A 17 -5.71 33.52 9.11
CA ASN A 17 -5.48 34.18 10.39
C ASN A 17 -6.06 33.36 11.58
N TRP A 18 -5.28 32.42 12.11
CA TRP A 18 -5.54 31.52 13.24
C TRP A 18 -6.45 30.28 13.01
N CYS A 19 -6.84 29.94 11.77
CA CYS A 19 -7.55 28.69 11.44
C CYS A 19 -6.94 28.01 10.18
N SER A 20 -6.57 26.74 10.28
CA SER A 20 -6.04 25.97 9.15
C SER A 20 -7.14 25.12 8.50
N LEU A 21 -7.32 25.24 7.18
CA LEU A 21 -8.14 24.32 6.37
C LEU A 21 -7.20 23.43 5.56
N ILE A 22 -7.18 22.14 5.87
CA ILE A 22 -6.42 21.16 5.08
C ILE A 22 -7.38 20.58 4.04
N THR A 23 -7.03 20.70 2.75
CA THR A 23 -7.84 20.19 1.63
C THR A 23 -6.96 19.51 0.59
N ASN A 24 -7.55 18.72 -0.30
CA ASN A 24 -6.85 18.20 -1.48
C ASN A 24 -7.34 18.95 -2.75
N PRO A 25 -6.64 18.80 -3.88
CA PRO A 25 -7.07 19.40 -5.14
C PRO A 25 -8.47 19.05 -5.62
N ASP A 26 -8.93 17.82 -5.38
CA ASP A 26 -10.26 17.36 -5.81
C ASP A 26 -11.37 18.06 -5.04
N LEU A 27 -11.21 18.17 -3.72
CA LEU A 27 -12.12 18.91 -2.85
C LEU A 27 -12.11 20.41 -3.19
N LEU A 28 -10.96 20.98 -3.55
CA LEU A 28 -10.89 22.35 -4.04
C LEU A 28 -11.71 22.50 -5.33
N HIS A 29 -11.51 21.62 -6.31
CA HIS A 29 -12.15 21.68 -7.62
C HIS A 29 -13.66 21.39 -7.62
N VAL A 30 -14.08 20.31 -6.97
CA VAL A 30 -15.44 19.76 -7.03
C VAL A 30 -16.34 20.33 -5.94
N SER A 31 -15.79 20.78 -4.81
CA SER A 31 -16.59 21.18 -3.65
C SER A 31 -16.41 22.66 -3.29
N ILE A 32 -15.18 23.12 -3.05
CA ILE A 32 -14.95 24.47 -2.51
C ILE A 32 -15.24 25.55 -3.55
N LEU A 33 -14.68 25.44 -4.76
CA LEU A 33 -14.84 26.47 -5.79
C LEU A 33 -16.28 26.59 -6.32
N PRO A 34 -16.99 25.52 -6.73
CA PRO A 34 -18.38 25.64 -7.22
C PRO A 34 -19.38 26.02 -6.11
N CYS A 35 -19.10 25.65 -4.85
CA CYS A 35 -19.94 26.02 -3.70
C CYS A 35 -19.33 27.17 -2.87
N HIS A 36 -18.49 28.01 -3.47
CA HIS A 36 -17.69 29.03 -2.77
C HIS A 36 -18.48 29.92 -1.81
N ARG A 37 -19.76 30.21 -2.09
CA ARG A 37 -20.65 30.99 -1.21
C ARG A 37 -20.77 30.39 0.20
N GLN A 38 -20.75 29.05 0.33
CA GLN A 38 -20.76 28.34 1.62
C GLN A 38 -19.44 28.50 2.38
N PHE A 39 -18.34 28.77 1.67
CA PHE A 39 -17.00 29.00 2.21
C PHE A 39 -16.65 30.50 2.29
N SER A 40 -17.63 31.39 2.19
CA SER A 40 -17.43 32.85 2.15
C SER A 40 -16.58 33.39 3.30
N ARG A 41 -16.78 32.88 4.53
CA ARG A 41 -16.00 33.25 5.72
C ARG A 41 -14.51 32.86 5.59
N ILE A 42 -14.24 31.72 4.98
CA ILE A 42 -12.88 31.21 4.75
C ILE A 42 -12.22 32.03 3.63
N LEU A 43 -12.91 32.19 2.50
CA LEU A 43 -12.35 32.85 1.32
C LEU A 43 -12.14 34.36 1.54
N SER A 44 -12.99 35.06 2.29
CA SER A 44 -12.80 36.48 2.65
C SER A 44 -11.60 36.76 3.55
N ASN A 45 -11.15 35.77 4.31
CA ASN A 45 -10.00 35.91 5.23
C ASN A 45 -8.75 35.17 4.72
N LEU A 46 -8.75 34.71 3.47
CA LEU A 46 -7.70 33.88 2.92
C LEU A 46 -6.41 34.67 2.65
N ARG A 47 -5.38 34.41 3.47
CA ARG A 47 -4.09 35.09 3.40
C ARG A 47 -2.99 34.23 2.80
N PHE A 48 -2.96 32.94 3.12
CA PHE A 48 -1.92 32.02 2.65
C PHE A 48 -2.51 30.71 2.10
N VAL A 49 -1.94 30.24 1.00
CA VAL A 49 -2.19 28.92 0.43
C VAL A 49 -0.85 28.20 0.31
N ILE A 50 -0.66 27.15 1.10
CA ILE A 50 0.55 26.33 1.09
C ILE A 50 0.29 25.09 0.24
N VAL A 51 1.08 24.94 -0.82
CA VAL A 51 1.06 23.80 -1.72
C VAL A 51 2.23 22.90 -1.33
N ASP A 52 1.91 21.80 -0.66
CA ASP A 52 2.90 20.82 -0.24
C ASP A 52 3.22 19.80 -1.33
N GLU A 53 4.42 19.23 -1.27
CA GLU A 53 4.99 18.34 -2.27
C GLU A 53 4.91 18.87 -3.70
N ALA A 54 5.27 20.15 -3.89
CA ALA A 54 5.13 20.84 -5.17
C ALA A 54 5.74 20.08 -6.36
N HIS A 55 6.75 19.24 -6.12
CA HIS A 55 7.36 18.39 -7.14
C HIS A 55 6.46 17.29 -7.72
N SER A 56 5.36 16.93 -7.05
CA SER A 56 4.38 15.96 -7.57
C SER A 56 3.47 16.53 -8.66
N TYR A 57 3.38 17.86 -8.78
CA TYR A 57 2.52 18.53 -9.76
C TYR A 57 3.26 18.76 -11.08
N LYS A 58 3.23 17.78 -11.98
CA LYS A 58 3.85 17.83 -13.32
C LYS A 58 2.86 17.43 -14.41
N GLY A 59 3.17 17.75 -15.67
CA GLY A 59 2.37 17.36 -16.83
C GLY A 59 0.92 17.88 -16.79
N ALA A 60 0.00 17.10 -17.36
CA ALA A 60 -1.43 17.44 -17.39
C ALA A 60 -2.01 17.71 -16.00
N PHE A 61 -1.69 16.86 -15.01
CA PHE A 61 -2.11 17.03 -13.62
C PHE A 61 -1.68 18.40 -13.07
N GLY A 62 -0.40 18.76 -13.27
CA GLY A 62 0.12 20.08 -12.89
C GLY A 62 -0.65 21.25 -13.53
N CYS A 63 -1.06 21.12 -14.79
CA CYS A 63 -1.90 22.11 -15.49
C CYS A 63 -3.29 22.26 -14.84
N HIS A 64 -3.97 21.16 -14.49
CA HIS A 64 -5.26 21.23 -13.79
C HIS A 64 -5.11 21.90 -12.41
N ILE A 65 -4.04 21.60 -11.67
CA ILE A 65 -3.78 22.23 -10.37
C ILE A 65 -3.53 23.72 -10.53
N ALA A 66 -2.71 24.13 -11.49
CA ALA A 66 -2.44 25.54 -11.75
C ALA A 66 -3.74 26.32 -12.05
N LEU A 67 -4.63 25.76 -12.87
CA LEU A 67 -5.91 26.38 -13.22
C LEU A 67 -6.89 26.42 -12.03
N ASN A 68 -6.90 25.42 -11.16
CA ASN A 68 -7.65 25.44 -9.90
C ASN A 68 -7.18 26.56 -8.96
N LEU A 69 -5.86 26.72 -8.80
CA LEU A 69 -5.29 27.78 -7.94
C LEU A 69 -5.55 29.18 -8.53
N ARG A 70 -5.53 29.32 -9.86
CA ARG A 70 -5.91 30.55 -10.57
C ARG A 70 -7.39 30.89 -10.34
N ARG A 71 -8.29 29.91 -10.45
CA ARG A 71 -9.73 30.06 -10.12
C ARG A 71 -9.96 30.46 -8.67
N LEU A 72 -9.24 29.84 -7.73
CA LEU A 72 -9.28 30.23 -6.32
C LEU A 72 -8.88 31.69 -6.12
N ARG A 73 -7.74 32.10 -6.70
CA ARG A 73 -7.24 33.48 -6.60
C ARG A 73 -8.21 34.49 -7.23
N ARG A 74 -8.82 34.12 -8.35
CA ARG A 74 -9.85 34.91 -9.03
C ARG A 74 -11.06 35.13 -8.14
N LEU A 75 -11.62 34.08 -7.52
CA LEU A 75 -12.76 34.22 -6.60
C LEU A 75 -12.41 35.06 -5.38
N CYS A 76 -11.24 34.85 -4.80
CA CYS A 76 -10.74 35.65 -3.68
C CYS A 76 -10.73 37.14 -4.05
N SER A 77 -10.17 37.48 -5.22
CA SER A 77 -10.04 38.86 -5.68
C SER A 77 -11.37 39.50 -6.07
N HIS A 78 -12.20 38.81 -6.86
CA HIS A 78 -13.40 39.39 -7.49
C HIS A 78 -14.64 39.30 -6.62
N VAL A 79 -14.73 38.29 -5.74
CA VAL A 79 -15.93 38.04 -4.93
C VAL A 79 -15.72 38.39 -3.46
N TYR A 80 -14.54 38.10 -2.92
CA TYR A 80 -14.31 38.12 -1.47
C TYR A 80 -13.37 39.22 -0.98
N GLY A 81 -12.75 39.98 -1.89
CA GLY A 81 -11.82 41.07 -1.54
C GLY A 81 -10.52 40.61 -0.89
N SER A 82 -10.17 39.33 -0.99
CA SER A 82 -8.93 38.75 -0.43
C SER A 82 -7.91 38.47 -1.54
N ASN A 83 -6.62 38.52 -1.21
CA ASN A 83 -5.53 38.29 -2.16
C ASN A 83 -4.47 37.36 -1.54
N PRO A 84 -4.66 36.03 -1.63
CA PRO A 84 -3.78 35.10 -0.96
C PRO A 84 -2.39 35.01 -1.58
N SER A 85 -1.40 34.82 -0.72
CA SER A 85 -0.03 34.47 -1.10
C SER A 85 0.13 32.95 -1.18
N PHE A 86 0.75 32.46 -2.24
CA PHE A 86 0.99 31.03 -2.45
C PHE A 86 2.41 30.67 -1.99
N ILE A 87 2.54 29.62 -1.19
CA ILE A 87 3.79 29.10 -0.67
C ILE A 87 3.92 27.67 -1.20
N PHE A 88 5.04 27.33 -1.83
CA PHE A 88 5.28 25.98 -2.35
C PHE A 88 6.39 25.31 -1.53
N SER A 89 6.12 24.13 -0.96
CA SER A 89 7.12 23.30 -0.28
C SER A 89 7.46 22.07 -1.13
N THR A 90 8.75 21.72 -1.20
CA THR A 90 9.21 20.51 -1.91
C THR A 90 10.56 20.03 -1.36
N ALA A 91 10.68 18.72 -1.11
CA ALA A 91 11.87 18.12 -0.51
C ALA A 91 12.93 17.63 -1.54
N THR A 92 12.61 17.55 -2.84
CA THR A 92 13.39 16.74 -3.80
C THR A 92 13.93 17.48 -5.03
N SER A 93 13.68 18.79 -5.16
CA SER A 93 14.13 19.55 -6.34
C SER A 93 15.56 20.08 -6.17
N GLY A 94 16.45 19.76 -7.10
CA GLY A 94 17.81 20.30 -7.16
C GLY A 94 17.87 21.78 -7.58
N ASN A 95 16.74 22.37 -8.01
CA ASN A 95 16.64 23.80 -8.32
C ASN A 95 15.21 24.32 -8.00
N PRO A 96 14.83 24.41 -6.71
CA PRO A 96 13.47 24.79 -6.30
C PRO A 96 13.12 26.21 -6.72
N VAL A 97 14.13 27.04 -6.98
CA VAL A 97 13.99 28.42 -7.45
C VAL A 97 13.70 28.49 -8.94
N GLU A 98 14.20 27.59 -9.78
CA GLU A 98 13.76 27.53 -11.18
C GLU A 98 12.38 26.89 -11.29
N HIS A 99 12.10 25.82 -10.54
CA HIS A 99 10.77 25.22 -10.49
C HIS A 99 9.71 26.20 -9.94
N SER A 100 10.08 27.00 -8.92
CA SER A 100 9.23 28.08 -8.44
C SER A 100 9.24 29.28 -9.38
N LYS A 101 10.36 29.77 -9.95
CA LYS A 101 10.35 30.97 -10.83
C LYS A 101 9.74 30.73 -12.20
N SER A 102 9.86 29.54 -12.77
CA SER A 102 9.21 29.22 -14.05
C SER A 102 7.68 29.12 -13.91
N HIS A 103 7.13 29.02 -12.68
CA HIS A 103 5.68 28.94 -12.46
C HIS A 103 5.10 29.97 -11.45
N PHE A 104 5.87 30.52 -10.49
CA PHE A 104 5.40 31.20 -9.25
C PHE A 104 6.38 32.14 -8.44
N GLY A 105 7.69 32.26 -8.72
CA GLY A 105 8.65 33.30 -8.23
C GLY A 105 8.99 33.45 -6.72
N GLY A 106 10.09 32.86 -6.19
CA GLY A 106 10.74 33.25 -4.89
C GLY A 106 11.58 32.16 -4.15
N LYS A 107 12.51 32.51 -3.22
CA LYS A 107 13.45 31.62 -2.42
C LYS A 107 13.00 31.44 -0.94
N LEU A 108 13.19 30.24 -0.34
CA LEU A 108 12.48 29.76 0.88
C LEU A 108 13.19 29.92 2.27
N CYS A 109 14.51 29.72 2.40
CA CYS A 109 15.16 29.70 3.74
C CYS A 109 15.34 31.08 4.40
N GLU A 110 15.62 32.12 3.63
CA GLU A 110 15.63 33.51 4.13
C GLU A 110 14.20 33.99 4.46
N LEU A 111 13.19 33.34 3.87
CA LEU A 111 11.78 33.62 4.15
C LEU A 111 11.39 33.16 5.55
N LEU A 112 11.78 31.94 5.97
CA LEU A 112 11.49 31.46 7.33
C LEU A 112 12.13 32.35 8.41
N LEU A 113 13.40 32.72 8.23
CA LEU A 113 14.10 33.61 9.16
C LEU A 113 13.49 35.03 9.21
N SER A 114 12.99 35.55 8.09
CA SER A 114 12.31 36.85 8.05
C SER A 114 10.90 36.80 8.65
N TYR A 115 10.20 35.67 8.59
CA TYR A 115 8.91 35.48 9.24
C TYR A 115 9.03 35.31 10.75
N THR A 116 10.05 34.60 11.25
CA THR A 116 10.29 34.47 12.70
C THR A 116 10.79 35.77 13.35
N LYS A 117 11.30 36.70 12.55
CA LYS A 117 11.72 38.05 12.97
C LYS A 117 10.58 39.09 13.00
N GLN A 118 9.34 38.69 12.71
CA GLN A 118 8.18 39.59 12.75
C GLN A 118 7.81 40.11 14.16
N PRO A 119 8.12 39.41 15.27
CA PRO A 119 8.11 39.98 16.61
C PRO A 119 9.46 40.68 16.89
N PRO A 120 9.49 42.01 17.13
CA PRO A 120 10.76 42.74 17.27
C PRO A 120 11.66 42.26 18.41
N HIS A 121 11.06 41.67 19.45
CA HIS A 121 11.78 41.19 20.63
C HIS A 121 12.48 39.84 20.44
N LEU A 122 12.21 39.11 19.34
CA LEU A 122 12.80 37.80 19.06
C LEU A 122 13.91 37.85 17.99
N VAL A 123 14.18 39.03 17.45
CA VAL A 123 15.09 39.22 16.31
C VAL A 123 16.52 38.82 16.66
N ASP A 124 16.93 39.08 17.90
CA ASP A 124 18.28 38.80 18.40
C ASP A 124 18.34 37.48 19.20
N THR A 125 17.19 36.81 19.38
CA THR A 125 17.08 35.56 20.16
C THR A 125 16.82 34.33 19.30
N ILE A 126 16.73 34.45 17.97
CA ILE A 126 16.53 33.32 17.05
C ILE A 126 17.57 33.35 15.93
N CYS A 127 18.30 32.23 15.76
CA CYS A 127 19.37 32.13 14.77
C CYS A 127 19.13 31.00 13.75
N ALA A 128 19.69 31.13 12.54
CA ALA A 128 19.69 30.02 11.57
C ALA A 128 20.85 29.07 11.88
N TYR A 129 20.67 27.77 11.66
CA TYR A 129 21.75 26.78 11.82
C TYR A 129 21.79 25.82 10.63
N ARG A 130 22.94 25.72 9.97
CA ARG A 130 23.11 24.90 8.75
C ARG A 130 24.46 24.21 8.71
N ALA A 131 24.51 23.02 8.09
CA ALA A 131 25.75 22.26 7.91
C ALA A 131 26.82 23.01 7.09
N GLY A 132 26.42 23.98 6.26
CA GLY A 132 27.34 24.82 5.48
C GLY A 132 27.96 26.00 6.25
N TYR A 133 27.73 26.14 7.55
CA TYR A 133 28.46 27.11 8.38
C TYR A 133 29.82 26.57 8.81
N ILE A 134 30.80 27.47 8.93
CA ILE A 134 32.12 27.12 9.45
C ILE A 134 32.00 26.64 10.91
N ALA A 135 32.92 25.77 11.33
CA ALA A 135 32.83 25.11 12.64
C ALA A 135 32.80 26.11 13.81
N GLU A 136 33.47 27.25 13.68
CA GLU A 136 33.49 28.31 14.69
C GLU A 136 32.12 28.97 14.86
N ASP A 137 31.43 29.28 13.76
CA ASP A 137 30.06 29.83 13.79
C ASP A 137 29.06 28.85 14.40
N ARG A 138 29.20 27.56 14.09
CA ARG A 138 28.33 26.52 14.66
C ARG A 138 28.49 26.40 16.17
N ARG A 139 29.74 26.34 16.66
CA ARG A 139 30.04 26.28 18.11
C ARG A 139 29.57 27.54 18.85
N ARG A 140 29.69 28.72 18.23
CA ARG A 140 29.19 29.97 18.79
C ARG A 140 27.67 29.93 18.98
N ILE A 141 26.93 29.53 17.94
CA ILE A 141 25.46 29.42 17.98
C ILE A 141 25.02 28.35 19.00
N GLU A 142 25.70 27.21 19.05
CA GLU A 142 25.46 26.17 20.08
C GLU A 142 25.67 26.72 21.49
N HIS A 143 26.79 27.41 21.74
CA HIS A 143 27.10 27.99 23.04
C HIS A 143 26.08 29.05 23.47
N GLU A 144 25.70 29.96 22.56
CA GLU A 144 24.67 30.97 22.78
C GLU A 144 23.28 30.35 23.05
N PHE A 145 22.99 29.18 22.49
CA PHE A 145 21.74 28.45 22.75
C PHE A 145 21.76 27.77 24.12
N PHE A 146 22.86 27.08 24.46
CA PHE A 146 22.99 26.39 25.74
C PHE A 146 23.04 27.32 26.95
N ASN A 147 23.60 28.52 26.80
CA ASN A 147 23.65 29.51 27.87
C ASN A 147 22.38 30.37 27.98
N GLY A 148 21.40 30.17 27.08
CA GLY A 148 20.11 30.87 27.07
C GLY A 148 20.13 32.27 26.45
N SER A 149 21.22 32.67 25.78
CA SER A 149 21.32 33.98 25.11
C SER A 149 20.52 34.03 23.82
N ILE A 150 20.35 32.90 23.13
CA ILE A 150 19.37 32.72 22.05
C ILE A 150 18.32 31.70 22.48
N CYS A 151 17.05 32.02 22.24
CA CYS A 151 15.90 31.23 22.66
C CYS A 151 15.45 30.20 21.60
N GLY A 152 16.01 30.24 20.39
CA GLY A 152 15.59 29.32 19.32
C GLY A 152 16.55 29.23 18.14
N ILE A 153 16.54 28.07 17.48
CA ILE A 153 17.34 27.81 16.29
C ILE A 153 16.43 27.33 15.15
N ALA A 154 16.58 27.92 13.96
CA ALA A 154 15.94 27.47 12.73
C ALA A 154 16.94 26.70 11.86
N ALA A 155 16.77 25.39 11.72
CA ALA A 155 17.72 24.52 11.00
C ALA A 155 17.05 23.67 9.92
N THR A 156 17.78 23.42 8.83
CA THR A 156 17.40 22.43 7.80
C THR A 156 18.21 21.16 8.05
N ASN A 157 17.62 20.19 8.72
CA ASN A 157 18.12 18.82 8.95
C ASN A 157 19.46 18.72 9.71
N ALA A 158 20.01 19.82 10.22
CA ALA A 158 21.33 19.86 10.85
C ALA A 158 21.35 19.50 12.35
N LEU A 159 20.17 19.27 12.95
CA LEU A 159 20.04 18.75 14.33
C LEU A 159 20.26 17.22 14.41
N GLU A 160 20.34 16.52 13.27
CA GLU A 160 20.54 15.05 13.23
C GLU A 160 22.03 14.63 13.26
N LEU A 161 22.98 15.59 13.21
CA LEU A 161 24.41 15.31 13.18
C LEU A 161 25.15 16.04 14.31
N GLY A 162 24.98 15.54 15.53
CA GLY A 162 26.04 15.56 16.55
C GLY A 162 26.10 16.73 17.53
N ILE A 163 24.97 17.42 17.79
CA ILE A 163 24.89 18.37 18.91
C ILE A 163 24.30 17.64 20.12
N ASP A 164 25.01 17.61 21.24
CA ASP A 164 24.51 17.09 22.52
C ASP A 164 23.57 18.13 23.15
N VAL A 165 22.29 18.08 22.76
CA VAL A 165 21.30 19.06 23.20
C VAL A 165 20.82 18.69 24.60
N GLY A 166 21.19 19.49 25.61
CA GLY A 166 20.71 19.35 26.99
C GLY A 166 19.18 19.47 27.13
N HIS A 167 18.68 19.83 28.32
CA HIS A 167 17.23 19.82 28.58
C HIS A 167 16.47 20.86 27.71
N ILE A 168 15.56 20.40 26.85
CA ILE A 168 14.73 21.22 25.96
C ILE A 168 13.27 21.21 26.44
N ASP A 169 12.60 22.36 26.47
CA ASP A 169 11.20 22.48 26.92
C ASP A 169 10.16 21.99 25.90
N ALA A 170 10.45 22.12 24.59
CA ALA A 170 9.62 21.58 23.51
C ALA A 170 10.39 21.47 22.19
N THR A 171 10.13 20.41 21.41
CA THR A 171 10.62 20.25 20.04
C THR A 171 9.44 20.17 19.07
N LEU A 172 9.54 20.86 17.93
CA LEU A 172 8.54 20.80 16.85
C LEU A 172 9.11 20.00 15.68
N HIS A 173 8.70 18.74 15.55
CA HIS A 173 9.14 17.84 14.48
C HIS A 173 8.22 17.97 13.26
N LEU A 174 8.79 18.31 12.10
CA LEU A 174 8.11 18.28 10.80
C LEU A 174 8.62 17.07 10.00
N GLY A 175 7.89 15.94 10.10
CA GLY A 175 8.16 14.69 9.37
C GLY A 175 8.90 13.60 10.18
N PHE A 176 8.79 12.35 9.70
CA PHE A 176 9.47 11.14 10.21
C PHE A 176 10.22 10.40 9.08
N PRO A 177 11.44 9.89 9.30
CA PRO A 177 12.30 9.25 8.28
C PRO A 177 12.17 7.72 8.26
N GLY A 178 12.41 7.09 7.10
CA GLY A 178 12.36 5.63 6.98
C GLY A 178 13.02 5.08 5.72
N SER A 179 14.34 5.30 5.58
CA SER A 179 15.34 4.45 4.89
C SER A 179 16.28 5.16 3.91
N ILE A 180 17.52 4.64 3.88
CA ILE A 180 18.69 5.06 3.07
C ILE A 180 18.49 4.82 1.56
N ALA A 181 17.43 4.10 1.15
CA ALA A 181 17.15 3.74 -0.25
C ALA A 181 16.73 4.92 -1.16
N ARG A 182 16.52 6.12 -0.61
CA ARG A 182 16.31 7.35 -1.40
C ARG A 182 17.60 8.07 -1.80
N PHE A 183 18.77 7.48 -1.55
CA PHE A 183 20.06 8.13 -1.78
C PHE A 183 20.65 7.98 -3.19
N PHE A 184 20.05 7.23 -4.12
CA PHE A 184 20.57 7.18 -5.51
C PHE A 184 19.48 7.22 -6.59
N ILE A 185 19.59 8.26 -7.45
CA ILE A 185 19.25 8.37 -8.89
C ILE A 185 18.39 9.62 -9.22
N LYS A 186 19.06 10.61 -9.82
CA LYS A 186 18.52 11.70 -10.70
C LYS A 186 18.38 11.11 -12.13
N SER A 187 17.45 11.52 -13.01
CA SER A 187 17.46 12.83 -13.68
C SER A 187 16.15 13.18 -14.45
N VAL A 188 15.90 14.50 -14.49
CA VAL A 188 15.31 15.39 -15.53
C VAL A 188 14.24 14.87 -16.51
N ALA A 189 13.04 15.45 -16.41
CA ALA A 189 12.23 15.82 -17.59
C ALA A 189 11.57 17.19 -17.35
N THR A 190 12.05 18.18 -18.08
CA THR A 190 11.39 19.48 -18.29
C THR A 190 10.17 19.26 -19.17
N SER A 191 8.94 19.42 -18.66
CA SER A 191 7.80 19.67 -19.54
C SER A 191 7.77 21.16 -19.83
N LYS A 192 8.27 21.53 -21.02
CA LYS A 192 7.87 22.77 -21.67
C LYS A 192 6.35 22.80 -21.72
N GLU A 193 5.77 23.99 -21.52
CA GLU A 193 4.38 24.31 -21.80
C GLU A 193 3.94 23.62 -23.08
N ASP A 194 3.02 22.64 -22.97
CA ASP A 194 2.40 22.06 -24.15
C ASP A 194 1.34 23.05 -24.63
N ALA A 195 1.80 24.13 -25.26
CA ALA A 195 1.02 25.24 -25.81
C ALA A 195 0.00 24.81 -26.89
N ARG A 196 -0.19 23.50 -27.09
CA ARG A 196 -1.13 22.89 -28.04
C ARG A 196 -2.33 22.22 -27.37
N ASN A 197 -2.34 22.04 -26.04
CA ASN A 197 -3.47 21.40 -25.37
C ASN A 197 -4.56 22.42 -24.98
N GLN A 198 -5.44 22.74 -25.93
CA GLN A 198 -6.59 23.64 -25.71
C GLN A 198 -7.70 23.03 -24.85
N GLN A 199 -7.73 21.70 -24.66
CA GLN A 199 -8.83 21.02 -23.97
C GLN A 199 -8.88 21.31 -22.47
N VAL A 200 -7.73 21.37 -21.80
CA VAL A 200 -7.67 21.62 -20.35
C VAL A 200 -8.10 23.05 -20.00
N PRO A 201 -7.62 24.11 -20.68
CA PRO A 201 -8.13 25.46 -20.46
C PRO A 201 -9.63 25.60 -20.75
N GLU A 202 -10.15 24.99 -21.83
CA GLU A 202 -11.59 25.02 -22.16
C GLU A 202 -12.46 24.50 -21.02
N GLN A 203 -12.08 23.36 -20.43
CA GLN A 203 -12.77 22.75 -19.30
C GLN A 203 -12.81 23.68 -18.08
N HIS A 204 -11.65 24.22 -17.68
CA HIS A 204 -11.58 25.08 -16.50
C HIS A 204 -12.22 26.46 -16.70
N LEU A 205 -12.26 26.98 -17.94
CA LEU A 205 -12.97 28.23 -18.22
C LEU A 205 -14.48 28.09 -18.05
N ALA A 206 -15.06 26.97 -18.48
CA ALA A 206 -16.48 26.69 -18.27
C ALA A 206 -16.83 26.68 -16.78
N THR A 207 -15.97 26.06 -15.96
CA THR A 207 -16.14 26.09 -14.49
C THR A 207 -15.94 27.47 -13.89
N ALA A 208 -14.98 28.25 -14.38
CA ALA A 208 -14.76 29.61 -13.89
C ALA A 208 -15.96 30.51 -14.19
N ALA A 209 -16.58 30.38 -15.37
CA ALA A 209 -17.78 31.11 -15.76
C ALA A 209 -19.01 30.73 -14.92
N PHE A 210 -19.10 29.45 -14.50
CA PHE A 210 -20.14 28.98 -13.57
C PHE A 210 -19.96 29.59 -12.16
N GLU A 211 -18.72 29.67 -11.69
CA GLU A 211 -18.38 30.21 -10.37
C GLU A 211 -18.60 31.72 -10.27
N HIS A 212 -18.16 32.45 -11.30
CA HIS A 212 -18.37 33.89 -11.41
C HIS A 212 -18.26 34.32 -12.88
N PRO A 213 -19.13 35.20 -13.40
CA PRO A 213 -19.09 35.62 -14.80
C PRO A 213 -17.71 36.14 -15.24
N LEU A 214 -17.29 35.82 -16.46
CA LEU A 214 -15.97 36.19 -17.02
C LEU A 214 -16.04 37.56 -17.72
N SER A 215 -14.97 38.36 -17.60
CA SER A 215 -14.75 39.61 -18.35
C SER A 215 -13.42 39.56 -19.10
N LEU A 216 -13.42 39.79 -20.41
CA LEU A 216 -12.22 39.64 -21.23
C LEU A 216 -11.03 40.52 -20.77
N SER A 217 -11.29 41.74 -20.31
CA SER A 217 -10.25 42.70 -19.91
C SER A 217 -9.55 42.33 -18.59
N ASP A 218 -10.24 41.61 -17.70
CA ASP A 218 -9.75 41.37 -16.33
C ASP A 218 -9.20 39.96 -16.11
N GLU A 219 -9.54 39.01 -16.99
CA GLU A 219 -9.29 37.57 -16.80
C GLU A 219 -7.98 37.09 -17.43
N GLU A 220 -7.41 37.86 -18.37
CA GLU A 220 -6.14 37.51 -19.03
C GLU A 220 -4.99 37.40 -18.00
N LYS A 221 -5.04 38.17 -16.91
CA LYS A 221 -4.07 38.09 -15.80
C LYS A 221 -4.11 36.76 -15.03
N TYR A 222 -5.20 36.00 -15.12
CA TYR A 222 -5.33 34.69 -14.46
C TYR A 222 -5.13 33.53 -15.43
N PHE A 223 -5.66 33.62 -16.65
CA PHE A 223 -5.69 32.50 -17.60
C PHE A 223 -4.63 32.59 -18.71
N GLY A 224 -4.03 33.77 -18.91
CA GLY A 224 -2.92 33.97 -19.84
C GLY A 224 -3.34 34.34 -21.28
N PRO A 225 -2.35 34.61 -22.15
CA PRO A 225 -2.58 35.01 -23.55
C PRO A 225 -3.09 33.82 -24.36
N GLY A 226 -4.36 33.88 -24.79
CA GLY A 226 -5.07 32.75 -25.42
C GLY A 226 -6.50 32.56 -24.90
N LEU A 227 -6.91 33.36 -23.91
CA LEU A 227 -8.27 33.35 -23.37
C LEU A 227 -9.36 33.57 -24.44
N GLU A 228 -9.12 34.47 -25.39
CA GLU A 228 -10.08 34.83 -26.42
C GLU A 228 -10.41 33.67 -27.37
N SER A 229 -9.40 32.88 -27.78
CA SER A 229 -9.62 31.73 -28.66
C SER A 229 -10.42 30.61 -27.96
N VAL A 230 -10.15 30.38 -26.67
CA VAL A 230 -10.87 29.41 -25.83
C VAL A 230 -12.32 29.83 -25.59
N ILE A 231 -12.58 31.12 -25.33
CA ILE A 231 -13.95 31.64 -25.19
C ILE A 231 -14.74 31.52 -26.51
N MET A 232 -14.09 31.78 -27.65
CA MET A 232 -14.71 31.58 -28.95
C MET A 232 -15.03 30.11 -29.23
N ALA A 233 -14.15 29.18 -28.85
CA ALA A 233 -14.40 27.73 -28.95
C ALA A 233 -15.60 27.30 -28.08
N LEU A 234 -15.71 27.81 -26.85
CA LEU A 234 -16.85 27.56 -25.95
C LEU A 234 -18.15 28.17 -26.48
N LYS A 235 -18.09 29.34 -27.13
CA LYS A 235 -19.24 29.95 -27.82
C LYS A 235 -19.76 29.06 -28.94
N ASN A 236 -18.86 28.49 -29.75
CA ASN A 236 -19.23 27.56 -30.82
C ASN A 236 -19.85 26.26 -30.30
N LYS A 237 -19.53 25.86 -29.06
CA LYS A 237 -20.15 24.72 -28.35
C LYS A 237 -21.46 25.07 -27.62
N GLY A 238 -21.91 26.33 -27.69
CA GLY A 238 -23.17 26.80 -27.09
C GLY A 238 -23.14 26.98 -25.56
N ILE A 239 -21.95 27.10 -24.95
CA ILE A 239 -21.78 27.05 -23.48
C ILE A 239 -21.98 28.42 -22.79
N PRO A 240 -21.62 29.57 -23.38
CA PRO A 240 -21.99 30.87 -22.83
C PRO A 240 -22.95 31.66 -23.75
N SER A 241 -23.99 32.32 -23.19
CA SER A 241 -24.64 33.43 -23.91
C SER A 241 -24.03 34.77 -23.52
N THR A 242 -23.96 35.64 -24.53
CA THR A 242 -23.54 37.03 -24.38
C THR A 242 -24.77 37.89 -24.16
N ASP A 243 -24.72 38.77 -23.17
CA ASP A 243 -25.70 39.84 -23.05
C ASP A 243 -25.51 40.83 -24.22
N ILE A 244 -26.57 41.07 -24.99
CA ILE A 244 -26.52 41.82 -26.26
C ILE A 244 -26.44 43.35 -25.99
N SER A 245 -26.58 43.78 -24.74
CA SER A 245 -26.65 45.19 -24.34
C SER A 245 -25.31 45.88 -24.08
N CYS A 246 -24.17 45.20 -24.15
CA CYS A 246 -22.87 45.76 -23.75
C CYS A 246 -21.85 45.88 -24.89
N SER A 247 -21.05 46.95 -24.86
CA SER A 247 -20.00 47.25 -25.84
C SER A 247 -18.95 46.11 -25.89
N ALA A 248 -18.21 46.01 -27.00
CA ALA A 248 -17.27 44.91 -27.26
C ALA A 248 -16.22 44.68 -26.15
N ALA A 249 -15.89 45.72 -25.37
CA ALA A 249 -14.95 45.67 -24.25
C ALA A 249 -15.55 45.24 -22.91
N ALA A 250 -16.88 45.21 -22.76
CA ALA A 250 -17.60 44.92 -21.51
C ALA A 250 -18.49 43.67 -21.61
N ARG A 251 -18.14 42.73 -22.49
CA ARG A 251 -18.90 41.48 -22.64
C ARG A 251 -18.67 40.58 -21.44
N ILE A 252 -19.68 40.49 -20.59
CA ILE A 252 -19.75 39.56 -19.48
C ILE A 252 -20.24 38.21 -20.01
N TRP A 253 -19.49 37.15 -19.74
CA TRP A 253 -19.82 35.79 -20.16
C TRP A 253 -20.30 34.97 -18.97
N SER A 254 -21.56 34.55 -19.01
CA SER A 254 -22.17 33.68 -17.99
C SER A 254 -22.30 32.25 -18.53
N TYR A 255 -22.14 31.27 -17.65
CA TYR A 255 -22.30 29.86 -18.01
C TYR A 255 -23.79 29.49 -18.20
N ILE A 256 -24.13 28.90 -19.35
CA ILE A 256 -25.49 28.42 -19.71
C ILE A 256 -25.43 26.97 -20.24
N GLY A 257 -24.38 26.23 -19.90
CA GLY A 257 -24.26 24.83 -20.28
C GLY A 257 -25.33 23.94 -19.64
N LEU A 258 -25.58 22.77 -20.24
CA LEU A 258 -26.57 21.78 -19.77
C LEU A 258 -26.22 21.15 -18.41
N GLU A 259 -24.96 21.24 -17.99
CA GLU A 259 -24.47 20.61 -16.76
C GLU A 259 -24.77 21.48 -15.54
N LYS A 260 -25.38 20.89 -14.51
CA LYS A 260 -25.69 21.61 -13.26
C LYS A 260 -24.44 22.05 -12.49
N MET A 261 -23.31 21.37 -12.68
CA MET A 261 -22.04 21.67 -12.03
C MET A 261 -20.88 21.20 -12.91
N PRO A 262 -20.33 22.05 -13.80
CA PRO A 262 -19.31 21.65 -14.78
C PRO A 262 -18.02 21.12 -14.14
N SER A 263 -17.70 21.50 -12.91
CA SER A 263 -16.53 20.97 -12.19
C SER A 263 -16.66 19.49 -11.82
N SER A 264 -17.88 18.94 -11.78
CA SER A 264 -18.08 17.49 -11.59
C SER A 264 -17.83 16.68 -12.86
N ALA A 265 -17.83 17.32 -14.02
CA ALA A 265 -17.60 16.67 -15.31
C ALA A 265 -16.10 16.60 -15.68
N ILE A 266 -15.24 17.30 -14.93
CA ILE A 266 -13.80 17.42 -15.23
C ILE A 266 -13.01 16.58 -14.24
N SER A 267 -12.38 15.52 -14.74
CA SER A 267 -11.35 14.82 -13.96
C SER A 267 -10.08 15.66 -13.96
N ILE A 268 -9.67 16.15 -12.78
CA ILE A 268 -8.39 16.87 -12.65
C ILE A 268 -7.20 15.92 -12.60
N ARG A 269 -7.44 14.61 -12.45
CA ARG A 269 -6.43 13.55 -12.33
C ARG A 269 -6.17 12.81 -13.64
N ALA A 270 -7.04 12.95 -14.65
CA ALA A 270 -6.96 12.21 -15.90
C ALA A 270 -7.26 13.11 -17.12
N ILE A 271 -6.26 13.30 -17.97
CA ILE A 271 -6.52 13.32 -19.42
C ILE A 271 -6.30 11.88 -19.85
N GLU A 272 -7.36 11.08 -19.86
CA GLU A 272 -7.28 9.67 -20.26
C GLU A 272 -8.32 9.41 -21.35
N ASN A 273 -7.88 8.74 -22.42
CA ASN A 273 -8.64 8.57 -23.66
C ASN A 273 -9.62 7.38 -23.61
N GLU A 274 -9.73 6.68 -22.48
CA GLU A 274 -10.46 5.40 -22.39
C GLU A 274 -11.89 5.57 -21.86
N ARG A 275 -12.86 4.99 -22.60
CA ARG A 275 -14.30 5.00 -22.31
C ARG A 275 -14.83 3.59 -22.14
N TYR A 276 -15.76 3.41 -21.21
CA TYR A 276 -16.40 2.16 -20.83
C TYR A 276 -17.84 2.13 -21.32
N LYS A 277 -18.31 0.97 -21.81
CA LYS A 277 -19.70 0.77 -22.24
C LYS A 277 -20.49 0.06 -21.14
N VAL A 278 -21.63 0.62 -20.75
CA VAL A 278 -22.58 0.01 -19.80
C VAL A 278 -23.59 -0.81 -20.57
N ILE A 279 -23.68 -2.11 -20.32
CA ILE A 279 -24.55 -3.04 -21.05
C ILE A 279 -25.50 -3.75 -20.07
N ASP A 280 -26.79 -3.85 -20.43
CA ASP A 280 -27.74 -4.71 -19.73
C ASP A 280 -27.48 -6.17 -20.14
N ILE A 281 -26.92 -6.97 -19.24
CA ILE A 281 -26.52 -8.36 -19.49
C ILE A 281 -27.71 -9.27 -19.82
N GLN A 282 -28.91 -8.99 -19.30
CA GLN A 282 -30.09 -9.84 -19.57
C GLN A 282 -30.67 -9.59 -20.95
N LYS A 283 -30.52 -8.36 -21.47
CA LYS A 283 -31.09 -7.94 -22.75
C LYS A 283 -30.05 -7.84 -23.86
N ASN A 284 -28.76 -7.85 -23.49
CA ASN A 284 -27.63 -7.60 -24.38
C ASN A 284 -27.75 -6.26 -25.13
N VAL A 285 -28.18 -5.20 -24.43
CA VAL A 285 -28.38 -3.86 -25.01
C VAL A 285 -27.42 -2.87 -24.35
N LEU A 286 -26.73 -2.08 -25.17
CA LEU A 286 -25.90 -0.97 -24.74
C LEU A 286 -26.78 0.14 -24.14
N LEU A 287 -26.54 0.47 -22.88
CA LEU A 287 -27.26 1.53 -22.16
C LEU A 287 -26.58 2.89 -22.36
N GLU A 288 -25.27 2.98 -22.09
CA GLU A 288 -24.52 4.24 -22.18
C GLU A 288 -23.00 4.02 -22.26
N GLU A 289 -22.23 5.08 -22.57
CA GLU A 289 -20.76 5.12 -22.51
C GLU A 289 -20.31 6.07 -21.39
N ILE A 290 -19.47 5.59 -20.46
CA ILE A 290 -19.01 6.32 -19.28
C ILE A 290 -17.48 6.26 -19.14
N GLU A 291 -16.88 7.26 -18.50
CA GLU A 291 -15.43 7.32 -18.24
C GLU A 291 -15.06 6.47 -17.00
N GLU A 292 -13.84 5.95 -16.90
CA GLU A 292 -13.39 5.04 -15.81
C GLU A 292 -13.69 5.58 -14.42
N SER A 293 -13.35 6.85 -14.21
CA SER A 293 -13.59 7.55 -12.94
C SER A 293 -15.06 7.67 -12.59
N LYS A 294 -15.99 7.70 -13.57
CA LYS A 294 -17.45 7.69 -13.34
C LYS A 294 -17.99 6.29 -13.16
N ALA A 295 -17.33 5.28 -13.74
CA ALA A 295 -17.72 3.89 -13.61
C ALA A 295 -17.77 3.47 -12.15
N PHE A 296 -16.76 3.83 -11.36
CA PHE A 296 -16.72 3.52 -9.93
C PHE A 296 -17.85 4.20 -9.11
N PHE A 297 -18.30 5.40 -9.48
CA PHE A 297 -19.31 6.15 -8.70
C PHE A 297 -20.76 5.88 -9.12
N GLN A 298 -21.04 5.69 -10.41
CA GLN A 298 -22.41 5.46 -10.91
C GLN A 298 -22.88 4.01 -10.69
N VAL A 299 -21.97 3.05 -10.64
CA VAL A 299 -22.31 1.64 -10.44
C VAL A 299 -22.42 1.27 -8.95
N LEU A 300 -21.76 2.02 -8.05
CA LEU A 300 -21.79 1.76 -6.61
C LEU A 300 -22.74 2.67 -5.79
N VAL A 301 -23.21 3.81 -6.32
CA VAL A 301 -24.12 4.71 -5.58
C VAL A 301 -25.49 4.74 -6.22
N GLY A 302 -26.38 3.92 -5.64
CA GLY A 302 -27.79 3.82 -6.03
C GLY A 302 -28.50 5.18 -5.98
N ARG A 303 -29.18 5.53 -7.08
CA ARG A 303 -30.29 6.47 -7.05
C ARG A 303 -31.46 5.83 -6.32
N SER A 304 -31.85 6.45 -5.22
CA SER A 304 -33.03 6.15 -4.41
C SER A 304 -34.32 6.11 -5.26
N GLY A 305 -34.86 4.91 -5.45
CA GLY A 305 -36.14 4.59 -6.07
C GLY A 305 -36.44 3.09 -5.96
N PRO A 306 -37.73 2.65 -5.96
CA PRO A 306 -38.10 1.29 -5.55
C PRO A 306 -38.06 0.34 -6.75
N VAL A 307 -36.89 -0.24 -7.06
CA VAL A 307 -36.74 -1.35 -8.04
C VAL A 307 -35.60 -2.27 -7.57
N PRO A 308 -35.71 -3.62 -7.64
CA PRO A 308 -34.76 -4.54 -7.02
C PRO A 308 -33.35 -4.44 -7.62
N ARG A 309 -32.34 -4.47 -6.74
CA ARG A 309 -30.90 -4.43 -7.02
C ARG A 309 -30.53 -5.55 -8.00
N LYS A 310 -30.14 -5.20 -9.23
CA LYS A 310 -29.50 -6.12 -10.19
C LYS A 310 -28.04 -5.69 -10.38
N ALA A 311 -27.14 -6.66 -10.29
CA ALA A 311 -25.71 -6.51 -10.49
C ALA A 311 -25.41 -5.92 -11.89
N SER A 312 -24.53 -4.93 -11.93
CA SER A 312 -23.97 -4.39 -13.18
C SER A 312 -22.46 -4.26 -12.98
N THR A 313 -21.69 -4.86 -13.89
CA THR A 313 -20.22 -4.86 -13.90
C THR A 313 -19.73 -3.88 -14.97
N ILE A 314 -18.54 -3.29 -14.76
CA ILE A 314 -17.85 -2.39 -15.68
C ILE A 314 -16.81 -3.20 -16.46
N GLU A 315 -16.81 -3.17 -17.79
CA GLU A 315 -15.83 -3.86 -18.65
C GLU A 315 -15.06 -2.88 -19.54
N HIS A 316 -13.73 -3.02 -19.58
CA HIS A 316 -12.79 -2.31 -20.47
C HIS A 316 -12.51 -3.15 -21.74
N LEU A 317 -12.22 -2.52 -22.89
CA LEU A 317 -11.80 -3.21 -24.12
C LEU A 317 -10.45 -2.69 -24.64
N GLY A 318 -9.41 -3.53 -24.49
CA GLY A 318 -8.11 -3.39 -25.15
C GLY A 318 -7.32 -4.71 -25.04
N ASP A 319 -7.02 -5.29 -26.21
CA ASP A 319 -6.36 -6.57 -26.54
C ASP A 319 -5.47 -7.27 -25.49
N ASN A 320 -6.08 -7.88 -24.47
CA ASN A 320 -5.76 -9.20 -23.93
C ASN A 320 -6.67 -9.46 -22.71
N TRP A 321 -7.66 -10.32 -22.91
CA TRP A 321 -8.72 -10.57 -21.95
C TRP A 321 -8.22 -11.32 -20.70
N ARG A 322 -8.60 -10.82 -19.51
CA ARG A 322 -8.91 -11.67 -18.36
C ARG A 322 -10.28 -11.29 -17.82
N LYS A 323 -11.24 -12.18 -18.00
CA LYS A 323 -12.57 -12.13 -17.37
C LYS A 323 -12.36 -11.99 -15.85
N VAL A 324 -12.80 -10.88 -15.23
CA VAL A 324 -12.86 -10.81 -13.76
C VAL A 324 -14.06 -11.64 -13.34
N ILE A 325 -13.86 -12.97 -13.33
CA ILE A 325 -14.80 -13.88 -12.69
C ILE A 325 -14.64 -13.64 -11.21
N MET A 326 -15.67 -13.07 -10.57
CA MET A 326 -15.85 -13.20 -9.12
C MET A 326 -16.06 -14.69 -8.84
N GLY A 327 -14.97 -15.41 -8.62
CA GLY A 327 -14.93 -16.85 -8.50
C GLY A 327 -14.00 -17.28 -7.41
N TRP A 328 -14.21 -18.50 -6.90
CA TRP A 328 -13.35 -19.04 -5.87
C TRP A 328 -11.95 -19.33 -6.43
N ALA A 329 -10.95 -19.18 -5.57
CA ALA A 329 -9.58 -19.55 -5.86
C ALA A 329 -8.90 -20.06 -4.59
N ILE A 330 -7.93 -20.94 -4.78
CA ILE A 330 -7.14 -21.53 -3.70
C ILE A 330 -5.70 -21.70 -4.15
N ALA A 331 -4.77 -21.43 -3.25
CA ALA A 331 -3.39 -21.82 -3.39
C ALA A 331 -2.88 -22.43 -2.09
N LEU A 332 -1.94 -23.36 -2.19
CA LEU A 332 -1.28 -24.00 -1.07
C LEU A 332 0.21 -24.22 -1.37
N HIS A 333 1.04 -24.24 -0.33
CA HIS A 333 2.47 -24.55 -0.44
C HIS A 333 2.91 -25.61 0.57
N GLY A 334 3.88 -26.41 0.16
CA GLY A 334 4.61 -27.40 0.96
C GLY A 334 6.02 -26.95 1.37
N GLY A 335 6.34 -25.68 1.15
CA GLY A 335 7.59 -25.05 1.59
C GLY A 335 8.51 -24.60 0.45
N ALA A 336 9.15 -23.44 0.64
CA ALA A 336 10.16 -22.88 -0.27
C ALA A 336 11.59 -23.06 0.27
N GLY A 337 12.56 -23.07 -0.65
CA GLY A 337 13.99 -23.06 -0.37
C GLY A 337 14.83 -23.79 -1.44
N ASP A 338 15.88 -24.46 -1.02
CA ASP A 338 16.83 -25.18 -1.87
C ASP A 338 16.35 -26.56 -2.33
N ILE A 339 15.50 -26.60 -3.37
CA ILE A 339 15.01 -27.84 -3.97
C ILE A 339 15.86 -28.23 -5.18
N PRO A 340 16.69 -29.28 -5.10
CA PRO A 340 17.48 -29.73 -6.25
C PRO A 340 16.57 -30.23 -7.39
N LYS A 341 16.93 -29.90 -8.63
CA LYS A 341 16.18 -30.36 -9.83
C LYS A 341 16.20 -31.88 -10.01
N ASP A 342 17.19 -32.54 -9.43
CA ASP A 342 17.34 -33.99 -9.41
C ASP A 342 16.80 -34.64 -8.14
N LEU A 343 15.82 -34.00 -7.45
CA LEU A 343 15.17 -34.58 -6.27
C LEU A 343 14.61 -35.99 -6.60
N PRO A 344 15.01 -37.04 -5.84
CA PRO A 344 14.57 -38.40 -6.10
C PRO A 344 13.04 -38.57 -6.09
N PRO A 345 12.46 -39.40 -6.98
CA PRO A 345 11.01 -39.64 -7.03
C PRO A 345 10.40 -40.07 -5.69
N GLU A 346 11.09 -40.92 -4.93
CA GLU A 346 10.68 -41.37 -3.59
C GLU A 346 10.48 -40.25 -2.56
N LEU A 347 11.11 -39.08 -2.79
CA LEU A 347 10.93 -37.88 -1.98
C LEU A 347 9.97 -36.90 -2.65
N ARG A 348 9.95 -36.84 -3.97
CA ARG A 348 9.13 -35.89 -4.73
C ARG A 348 7.67 -36.33 -4.80
N GLU A 349 7.40 -37.56 -5.23
CA GLU A 349 6.06 -38.07 -5.56
C GLU A 349 5.10 -38.09 -4.36
N PRO A 350 5.49 -38.49 -3.14
CA PRO A 350 4.58 -38.43 -2.00
C PRO A 350 4.11 -37.02 -1.66
N ARG A 351 4.94 -36.01 -1.93
CA ARG A 351 4.60 -34.59 -1.72
C ARG A 351 3.66 -34.09 -2.79
N GLU A 352 3.96 -34.37 -4.06
CA GLU A 352 3.09 -34.01 -5.17
C GLU A 352 1.70 -34.67 -5.02
N ALA A 353 1.66 -35.94 -4.62
CA ALA A 353 0.42 -36.66 -4.36
C ALA A 353 -0.39 -36.01 -3.23
N CYS A 354 0.25 -35.65 -2.13
CA CYS A 354 -0.42 -34.97 -1.02
C CYS A 354 -0.89 -33.56 -1.40
N LEU A 355 -0.08 -32.75 -2.10
CA LEU A 355 -0.50 -31.43 -2.58
C LEU A 355 -1.71 -31.54 -3.52
N ARG A 356 -1.74 -32.54 -4.41
CA ARG A 356 -2.87 -32.80 -5.30
C ARG A 356 -4.13 -33.18 -4.52
N GLN A 357 -3.99 -34.04 -3.50
CA GLN A 357 -5.10 -34.41 -2.62
C GLN A 357 -5.63 -33.20 -1.83
N CYS A 358 -4.73 -32.43 -1.22
CA CYS A 358 -5.07 -31.22 -0.45
C CYS A 358 -5.77 -30.18 -1.34
N LEU A 359 -5.28 -29.99 -2.56
CA LEU A 359 -5.88 -29.07 -3.52
C LEU A 359 -7.30 -29.52 -3.89
N GLN A 360 -7.48 -30.81 -4.17
CA GLN A 360 -8.80 -31.37 -4.47
C GLN A 360 -9.77 -31.21 -3.28
N MET A 361 -9.32 -31.48 -2.05
CA MET A 361 -10.11 -31.29 -0.84
C MET A 361 -10.54 -29.83 -0.65
N GLY A 362 -9.63 -28.88 -0.88
CA GLY A 362 -9.93 -27.45 -0.81
C GLY A 362 -10.91 -27.00 -1.89
N VAL A 363 -10.74 -27.47 -3.13
CA VAL A 363 -11.67 -27.21 -4.25
C VAL A 363 -13.06 -27.76 -3.95
N ASP A 364 -13.16 -28.99 -3.45
CA ASP A 364 -14.45 -29.61 -3.11
C ASP A 364 -15.14 -28.86 -1.97
N ALA A 365 -14.38 -28.38 -0.98
CA ALA A 365 -14.89 -27.54 0.10
C ALA A 365 -15.40 -26.17 -0.40
N LEU A 366 -14.69 -25.51 -1.30
CA LEU A 366 -15.12 -24.25 -1.92
C LEU A 366 -16.36 -24.44 -2.79
N LYS A 367 -16.42 -25.51 -3.58
CA LYS A 367 -17.62 -25.87 -4.37
C LYS A 367 -18.81 -26.20 -3.49
N ALA A 368 -18.58 -26.76 -2.31
CA ALA A 368 -19.60 -26.99 -1.29
C ALA A 368 -19.96 -25.71 -0.49
N GLN A 369 -19.47 -24.54 -0.90
CA GLN A 369 -19.72 -23.24 -0.27
C GLN A 369 -19.32 -23.17 1.21
N LYS A 370 -18.28 -23.92 1.62
CA LYS A 370 -17.66 -23.72 2.93
C LYS A 370 -16.96 -22.36 2.98
N SER A 371 -16.87 -21.77 4.16
CA SER A 371 -16.16 -20.50 4.32
C SER A 371 -14.67 -20.66 3.97
N PRO A 372 -14.01 -19.63 3.43
CA PRO A 372 -12.57 -19.66 3.18
C PRO A 372 -11.77 -20.06 4.42
N LEU A 373 -12.22 -19.63 5.60
CA LEU A 373 -11.60 -19.96 6.89
C LEU A 373 -11.64 -21.47 7.17
N ASP A 374 -12.78 -22.13 6.92
CA ASP A 374 -12.90 -23.59 7.03
C ASP A 374 -12.04 -24.32 6.00
N VAL A 375 -11.94 -23.78 4.79
CA VAL A 375 -11.16 -24.35 3.69
C VAL A 375 -9.67 -24.36 4.02
N VAL A 376 -9.11 -23.22 4.45
CA VAL A 376 -7.68 -23.12 4.76
C VAL A 376 -7.29 -23.96 5.98
N GLU A 377 -8.16 -24.05 6.99
CA GLU A 377 -7.94 -24.95 8.13
C GLU A 377 -7.94 -26.42 7.68
N LEU A 378 -8.95 -26.85 6.91
CA LEU A 378 -9.07 -28.21 6.41
C LEU A 378 -7.82 -28.65 5.64
N VAL A 379 -7.32 -27.78 4.75
CA VAL A 379 -6.15 -28.06 3.92
C VAL A 379 -4.87 -28.13 4.76
N VAL A 380 -4.65 -27.17 5.68
CA VAL A 380 -3.43 -27.16 6.50
C VAL A 380 -3.41 -28.33 7.49
N ARG A 381 -4.57 -28.76 8.02
CA ARG A 381 -4.67 -29.98 8.84
C ARG A 381 -4.18 -31.22 8.09
N GLU A 382 -4.56 -31.36 6.82
CA GLU A 382 -4.10 -32.49 6.00
C GLU A 382 -2.59 -32.45 5.76
N LEU A 383 -2.03 -31.26 5.54
CA LEU A 383 -0.58 -31.06 5.42
C LEU A 383 0.16 -31.35 6.73
N GLU A 384 -0.38 -30.99 7.89
CA GLU A 384 0.16 -31.31 9.23
C GLU A 384 0.14 -32.82 9.52
N ASN A 385 -0.88 -33.54 9.04
CA ASN A 385 -1.00 -34.98 9.26
C ASN A 385 -0.01 -35.79 8.40
N ASN A 386 0.55 -35.17 7.35
CA ASN A 386 1.42 -35.83 6.40
C ASN A 386 2.91 -35.70 6.81
N PRO A 387 3.62 -36.82 7.06
CA PRO A 387 4.99 -36.81 7.58
C PRO A 387 6.05 -36.28 6.60
N TYR A 388 5.69 -36.00 5.33
CA TYR A 388 6.61 -35.45 4.34
C TYR A 388 6.75 -33.92 4.41
N PHE A 389 5.91 -33.23 5.17
CA PHE A 389 5.97 -31.78 5.33
C PHE A 389 6.44 -31.36 6.72
N ASN A 390 7.07 -30.19 6.80
CA ASN A 390 7.59 -29.65 8.06
C ASN A 390 6.49 -28.95 8.86
N ALA A 391 5.46 -29.70 9.25
CA ALA A 391 4.39 -29.27 10.14
C ALA A 391 3.73 -30.52 10.74
N GLY A 392 3.18 -30.42 11.95
CA GLY A 392 2.55 -31.55 12.63
C GLY A 392 3.48 -32.77 12.69
N ARG A 393 3.02 -33.90 12.15
CA ARG A 393 3.68 -35.21 12.21
C ARG A 393 5.08 -35.24 11.58
N GLY A 394 5.38 -34.32 10.65
CA GLY A 394 6.67 -34.24 9.96
C GLY A 394 7.57 -33.10 10.45
N SER A 395 7.25 -32.45 11.57
CA SER A 395 8.00 -31.31 12.08
C SER A 395 9.47 -31.61 12.37
N VAL A 396 10.32 -30.63 12.05
CA VAL A 396 11.76 -30.70 12.31
C VAL A 396 12.09 -30.56 13.80
N LEU A 397 13.31 -30.97 14.16
CA LEU A 397 13.74 -31.04 15.54
C LEU A 397 14.57 -29.83 15.97
N THR A 398 14.38 -29.42 17.22
CA THR A 398 15.22 -28.45 17.92
C THR A 398 16.62 -29.00 18.17
N SER A 399 17.52 -28.14 18.65
CA SER A 399 18.84 -28.49 19.16
C SER A 399 18.82 -29.55 20.28
N ASN A 400 17.71 -29.70 21.00
CA ASN A 400 17.53 -30.75 22.02
C ASN A 400 16.92 -32.05 21.47
N GLY A 401 16.59 -32.12 20.17
CA GLY A 401 15.92 -33.28 19.60
C GLY A 401 14.42 -33.36 19.86
N THR A 402 13.81 -32.27 20.33
CA THR A 402 12.36 -32.15 20.56
C THR A 402 11.68 -31.48 19.38
N VAL A 403 10.34 -31.58 19.29
CA VAL A 403 9.51 -30.85 18.33
C VAL A 403 8.92 -29.62 19.00
N GLU A 404 8.88 -28.50 18.28
CA GLU A 404 8.17 -27.28 18.70
C GLU A 404 7.47 -26.68 17.49
N MET A 405 6.13 -26.70 17.50
CA MET A 405 5.30 -26.29 16.37
C MET A 405 4.69 -24.90 16.57
N GLU A 406 4.43 -24.24 15.45
CA GLU A 406 3.87 -22.90 15.37
C GLU A 406 2.81 -22.85 14.26
N ALA A 407 1.71 -22.13 14.47
CA ALA A 407 0.68 -21.95 13.44
C ALA A 407 -0.05 -20.62 13.61
N CYS A 408 -0.58 -20.08 12.50
CA CYS A 408 -1.45 -18.91 12.47
C CYS A 408 -2.57 -19.10 11.46
N ILE A 409 -3.76 -18.61 11.80
CA ILE A 409 -4.92 -18.52 10.91
C ILE A 409 -5.53 -17.12 10.98
N MET A 410 -6.00 -16.59 9.86
CA MET A 410 -6.59 -15.26 9.79
C MET A 410 -7.75 -15.20 8.80
N ASP A 411 -8.87 -14.64 9.25
CA ASP A 411 -10.00 -14.25 8.41
C ASP A 411 -9.77 -12.83 7.86
N GLY A 412 -9.67 -12.71 6.54
CA GLY A 412 -9.43 -11.44 5.85
C GLY A 412 -10.63 -10.49 5.88
N ASN A 413 -11.85 -10.99 6.09
CA ASN A 413 -13.06 -10.17 6.12
C ASN A 413 -13.18 -9.41 7.46
N THR A 414 -12.97 -10.11 8.57
CA THR A 414 -13.08 -9.53 9.92
C THR A 414 -11.75 -9.05 10.50
N LYS A 415 -10.62 -9.52 9.94
CA LYS A 415 -9.27 -9.45 10.51
C LYS A 415 -9.10 -10.19 11.84
N ASN A 416 -10.07 -11.01 12.23
CA ASN A 416 -9.89 -11.93 13.35
C ASN A 416 -8.79 -12.92 13.00
N CYS A 417 -7.96 -13.22 13.97
CA CYS A 417 -6.80 -14.08 13.81
C CYS A 417 -6.49 -14.81 15.10
N GLY A 418 -5.83 -15.94 14.96
CA GLY A 418 -5.36 -16.75 16.07
C GLY A 418 -4.02 -17.37 15.74
N ALA A 419 -3.14 -17.43 16.73
CA ALA A 419 -1.79 -17.92 16.59
C ALA A 419 -1.37 -18.73 17.82
N VAL A 420 -0.51 -19.72 17.59
CA VAL A 420 0.08 -20.59 18.62
C VAL A 420 1.56 -20.84 18.34
N SER A 421 2.35 -21.07 19.38
CA SER A 421 3.78 -21.39 19.26
C SER A 421 4.31 -22.24 20.38
N GLY A 422 5.38 -22.98 20.12
CA GLY A 422 6.02 -23.83 21.11
C GLY A 422 5.16 -25.04 21.50
N LEU A 423 4.29 -25.50 20.60
CA LEU A 423 3.47 -26.69 20.83
C LEU A 423 4.31 -27.95 20.64
N THR A 424 4.10 -28.93 21.51
CA THR A 424 4.86 -30.17 21.62
C THR A 424 3.97 -31.41 21.57
N THR A 425 2.69 -31.29 21.95
CA THR A 425 1.77 -32.43 22.04
C THR A 425 0.58 -32.37 21.09
N VAL A 426 0.20 -31.19 20.60
CA VAL A 426 -1.04 -30.97 19.83
C VAL A 426 -0.91 -31.52 18.41
N VAL A 427 -1.83 -32.40 17.99
CA VAL A 427 -1.76 -33.05 16.66
C VAL A 427 -1.87 -32.04 15.52
N ASN A 428 -2.81 -31.09 15.62
CA ASN A 428 -3.03 -30.05 14.61
C ASN A 428 -2.92 -28.65 15.21
N ALA A 429 -1.75 -28.02 15.04
CA ALA A 429 -1.48 -26.69 15.57
C ALA A 429 -2.43 -25.64 14.95
N ILE A 430 -2.76 -25.76 13.66
CA ILE A 430 -3.64 -24.80 12.98
C ILE A 430 -5.05 -24.75 13.57
N SER A 431 -5.58 -25.89 14.01
CA SER A 431 -6.91 -25.95 14.65
C SER A 431 -6.91 -25.34 16.03
N LEU A 432 -5.80 -25.49 16.78
CA LEU A 432 -5.68 -24.78 18.05
C LEU A 432 -5.56 -23.27 17.84
N ALA A 433 -4.83 -22.82 16.81
CA ALA A 433 -4.80 -21.41 16.42
C ALA A 433 -6.20 -20.87 16.11
N ARG A 434 -7.05 -21.63 15.42
CA ARG A 434 -8.45 -21.28 15.20
C ARG A 434 -9.25 -21.18 16.51
N LEU A 435 -9.05 -22.11 17.44
CA LEU A 435 -9.71 -22.05 18.74
C LEU A 435 -9.25 -20.83 19.57
N VAL A 436 -7.98 -20.42 19.49
CA VAL A 436 -7.52 -19.17 20.12
C VAL A 436 -8.33 -17.98 19.58
N MET A 437 -8.47 -17.90 18.26
CA MET A 437 -9.26 -16.85 17.58
C MET A 437 -10.74 -16.82 18.01
N GLU A 438 -11.38 -17.99 18.12
CA GLU A 438 -12.83 -18.09 18.31
C GLU A 438 -13.27 -18.17 19.78
N LYS A 439 -12.42 -18.69 20.67
CA LYS A 439 -12.78 -19.02 22.06
C LYS A 439 -12.09 -18.15 23.09
N THR A 440 -11.21 -17.23 22.67
CA THR A 440 -10.50 -16.33 23.58
C THR A 440 -10.63 -14.88 23.11
N PRO A 441 -10.45 -13.89 24.00
CA PRO A 441 -10.31 -12.48 23.59
C PRO A 441 -8.89 -12.16 23.10
N HIS A 442 -8.02 -13.17 22.97
CA HIS A 442 -6.61 -13.04 22.64
C HIS A 442 -6.34 -13.52 21.23
N ILE A 443 -5.23 -13.05 20.67
CA ILE A 443 -4.80 -13.42 19.32
C ILE A 443 -3.74 -14.52 19.36
N TYR A 444 -2.92 -14.58 20.41
CA TYR A 444 -1.72 -15.40 20.39
C TYR A 444 -1.42 -15.99 21.78
N LEU A 445 -1.33 -17.33 21.85
CA LEU A 445 -0.83 -18.08 23.01
C LEU A 445 0.47 -18.81 22.65
N ALA A 446 1.38 -18.99 23.61
CA ALA A 446 2.63 -19.70 23.36
C ALA A 446 3.02 -20.63 24.51
N PHE A 447 3.83 -21.64 24.19
CA PHE A 447 4.44 -22.60 25.10
C PHE A 447 3.39 -23.26 26.01
N GLU A 448 3.69 -23.38 27.31
CA GLU A 448 2.80 -24.00 28.29
C GLU A 448 1.42 -23.32 28.35
N GLY A 449 1.32 -22.02 28.07
CA GLY A 449 0.03 -21.34 28.02
C GLY A 449 -0.86 -21.84 26.87
N ALA A 450 -0.26 -22.12 25.71
CA ALA A 450 -0.97 -22.71 24.57
C ALA A 450 -1.31 -24.19 24.82
N GLU A 451 -0.41 -24.95 25.43
CA GLU A 451 -0.65 -26.36 25.81
C GLU A 451 -1.75 -26.49 26.88
N ALA A 452 -1.78 -25.59 27.87
CA ALA A 452 -2.85 -25.56 28.87
C ALA A 452 -4.20 -25.28 28.24
N PHE A 453 -4.25 -24.31 27.31
CA PHE A 453 -5.46 -24.02 26.55
C PHE A 453 -5.87 -25.20 25.66
N ALA A 454 -4.92 -25.90 25.04
CA ALA A 454 -5.19 -27.11 24.25
C ALA A 454 -5.90 -28.18 25.10
N ARG A 455 -5.39 -28.43 26.32
CA ARG A 455 -6.01 -29.37 27.27
C ARG A 455 -7.41 -28.93 27.71
N GLU A 456 -7.62 -27.63 27.92
CA GLU A 456 -8.93 -27.07 28.26
C GLU A 456 -9.95 -27.26 27.12
N GLN A 457 -9.54 -27.04 25.88
CA GLN A 457 -10.40 -27.23 24.71
C GLN A 457 -10.59 -28.70 24.32
N GLY A 458 -9.83 -29.62 24.92
CA GLY A 458 -9.93 -31.05 24.63
C GLY A 458 -9.52 -31.42 23.21
N VAL A 459 -8.57 -30.68 22.61
CA VAL A 459 -8.03 -31.03 21.29
C VAL A 459 -7.19 -32.31 21.38
N GLU A 460 -7.04 -33.01 20.26
CA GLU A 460 -6.23 -34.23 20.21
C GLU A 460 -4.75 -33.91 20.49
N THR A 461 -4.20 -34.59 21.51
CA THR A 461 -2.79 -34.50 21.89
C THR A 461 -2.16 -35.89 21.87
N MET A 462 -0.93 -35.98 21.36
CA MET A 462 -0.12 -37.20 21.28
C MET A 462 1.22 -36.99 21.99
N ASP A 463 1.89 -38.10 22.33
CA ASP A 463 3.27 -38.04 22.79
C ASP A 463 4.19 -37.49 21.68
N SER A 464 5.27 -36.82 22.10
CA SER A 464 6.26 -36.22 21.19
C SER A 464 6.79 -37.19 20.13
N SER A 465 6.90 -38.48 20.42
CA SER A 465 7.32 -39.52 19.46
C SER A 465 6.40 -39.64 18.24
N HIS A 466 5.13 -39.23 18.34
CA HIS A 466 4.21 -39.18 17.20
C HIS A 466 4.72 -38.26 16.07
N PHE A 467 5.35 -37.14 16.45
CA PHE A 467 5.79 -36.08 15.54
C PHE A 467 7.23 -36.28 15.03
N ILE A 468 7.96 -37.24 15.60
CA ILE A 468 9.37 -37.46 15.30
C ILE A 468 9.48 -38.57 14.26
N THR A 469 10.12 -38.27 13.13
CA THR A 469 10.43 -39.24 12.08
C THR A 469 11.92 -39.60 12.08
N GLU A 470 12.26 -40.84 11.68
CA GLU A 470 13.67 -41.28 11.53
C GLU A 470 14.47 -40.32 10.64
N ARG A 471 13.83 -39.81 9.59
CA ARG A 471 14.39 -38.81 8.69
C ARG A 471 14.79 -37.53 9.40
N ASN A 472 13.95 -37.01 10.31
CA ASN A 472 14.22 -35.76 11.02
C ASN A 472 15.29 -35.94 12.12
N ILE A 473 15.42 -37.14 12.69
CA ILE A 473 16.53 -37.51 13.58
C ILE A 473 17.86 -37.43 12.83
N GLU A 474 17.95 -38.08 11.66
CA GLU A 474 19.16 -38.08 10.83
C GLU A 474 19.51 -36.65 10.35
N ARG A 475 18.52 -35.85 9.99
CA ARG A 475 18.71 -34.44 9.63
C ARG A 475 19.27 -33.60 10.77
N LEU A 476 18.76 -33.76 11.99
CA LEU A 476 19.29 -33.07 13.16
C LEU A 476 20.75 -33.45 13.41
N LYS A 477 21.08 -34.74 13.31
CA LYS A 477 22.44 -35.25 13.46
C LYS A 477 23.39 -34.56 12.48
N GLN A 478 23.04 -34.54 11.20
CA GLN A 478 23.83 -33.88 10.15
C GLN A 478 23.98 -32.36 10.39
N ALA A 479 22.92 -31.68 10.85
CA ALA A 479 22.97 -30.25 11.16
C ALA A 479 23.87 -29.93 12.35
N LYS A 480 23.88 -30.78 13.39
CA LYS A 480 24.78 -30.67 14.53
C LYS A 480 26.24 -30.91 14.15
N GLU A 481 26.51 -31.94 13.35
CA GLU A 481 27.86 -32.24 12.83
C GLU A 481 28.41 -31.08 11.98
N ALA A 482 27.55 -30.40 11.22
CA ALA A 482 27.90 -29.23 10.42
C ALA A 482 27.84 -27.88 11.19
N ASN A 483 27.54 -27.91 12.50
CA ASN A 483 27.36 -26.74 13.38
C ASN A 483 26.50 -25.61 12.77
N ARG A 484 25.33 -25.97 12.22
CA ARG A 484 24.43 -25.02 11.54
C ARG A 484 22.97 -25.19 11.95
N VAL A 485 22.22 -24.09 11.86
CA VAL A 485 20.75 -24.08 11.88
C VAL A 485 20.30 -23.99 10.44
N GLN A 486 19.41 -24.87 9.99
CA GLN A 486 19.01 -24.92 8.59
C GLN A 486 17.52 -25.20 8.44
N VAL A 487 16.92 -24.71 7.37
CA VAL A 487 15.57 -25.10 6.98
C VAL A 487 15.65 -26.54 6.39
N ASP A 488 14.56 -27.31 6.37
CA ASP A 488 14.52 -28.76 6.15
C ASP A 488 15.04 -29.22 4.75
N TYR A 489 15.39 -30.51 4.56
CA TYR A 489 15.82 -31.17 3.29
C TYR A 489 17.28 -30.97 2.82
N ASN A 490 18.21 -31.41 3.67
CA ASN A 490 19.47 -31.95 3.17
C ASN A 490 19.24 -33.41 2.71
N THR A 491 19.45 -33.72 1.42
CA THR A 491 19.27 -35.10 0.89
C THR A 491 20.57 -35.76 0.39
N ARG A 492 21.73 -35.09 0.48
CA ARG A 492 23.02 -35.70 0.15
C ARG A 492 23.95 -35.77 1.36
N PRO A 493 24.60 -36.92 1.62
CA PRO A 493 25.69 -36.99 2.59
C PRO A 493 26.80 -36.01 2.19
N ILE A 494 27.37 -35.34 3.18
CA ILE A 494 28.55 -34.49 2.99
C ILE A 494 29.70 -35.43 2.60
N PRO A 495 30.36 -35.27 1.43
CA PRO A 495 31.52 -36.08 1.08
C PRO A 495 32.61 -35.91 2.14
N LYS A 496 33.21 -37.03 2.60
CA LYS A 496 34.21 -37.03 3.68
C LYS A 496 35.58 -36.46 3.27
N ASP A 497 35.87 -36.39 1.98
CA ASP A 497 37.17 -35.98 1.48
C ASP A 497 36.98 -35.07 0.26
N ASP A 498 36.89 -33.76 0.48
CA ASP A 498 37.52 -32.73 -0.34
C ASP A 498 37.15 -31.33 0.21
N LYS A 499 38.03 -30.36 -0.04
CA LYS A 499 38.04 -28.97 0.44
C LYS A 499 36.64 -28.36 0.70
N PRO A 500 36.50 -27.49 1.73
CA PRO A 500 35.23 -26.82 2.00
C PRO A 500 34.73 -26.16 0.71
N PRO A 501 33.52 -26.48 0.23
CA PRO A 501 32.99 -25.81 -0.94
C PRO A 501 32.94 -24.31 -0.65
N ALA A 502 33.19 -23.50 -1.68
CA ALA A 502 33.01 -22.05 -1.61
C ALA A 502 31.62 -21.72 -1.01
N PRO A 503 31.45 -20.58 -0.31
CA PRO A 503 30.19 -20.23 0.33
C PRO A 503 29.12 -19.96 -0.74
N SER A 504 28.41 -21.01 -1.14
CA SER A 504 27.34 -20.96 -2.13
C SER A 504 26.16 -21.82 -1.67
N GLY A 505 25.06 -21.14 -1.33
CA GLY A 505 23.70 -21.70 -1.25
C GLY A 505 23.40 -22.57 -0.04
N ASP A 506 22.87 -21.95 1.02
CA ASP A 506 22.35 -22.64 2.20
C ASP A 506 21.12 -23.49 1.85
N ARG A 507 21.25 -24.79 2.09
CA ARG A 507 20.25 -25.84 1.83
C ARG A 507 19.09 -25.75 2.83
N GLN A 508 17.93 -25.25 2.39
CA GLN A 508 16.78 -24.82 3.20
C GLN A 508 15.44 -25.35 2.63
N LEU A 509 14.44 -25.88 3.36
CA LEU A 509 13.02 -26.04 2.93
C LEU A 509 12.00 -26.06 4.09
N GLY A 510 10.82 -25.47 3.92
CA GLY A 510 10.05 -24.91 5.03
C GLY A 510 8.58 -25.30 5.21
N THR A 511 7.96 -24.47 6.05
CA THR A 511 6.55 -24.23 6.41
C THR A 511 5.51 -24.62 5.34
N VAL A 512 4.34 -25.08 5.78
CA VAL A 512 3.15 -25.31 4.94
C VAL A 512 2.13 -24.19 5.10
N GLY A 513 1.29 -23.98 4.09
CA GLY A 513 0.25 -22.97 4.17
C GLY A 513 -0.77 -23.04 3.05
N CYS A 514 -1.90 -22.36 3.28
CA CYS A 514 -3.03 -22.29 2.37
C CYS A 514 -3.64 -20.89 2.41
N VAL A 515 -4.09 -20.42 1.24
CA VAL A 515 -4.85 -19.19 1.06
C VAL A 515 -6.07 -19.50 0.19
N ALA A 516 -7.22 -18.91 0.51
CA ALA A 516 -8.44 -19.15 -0.25
C ALA A 516 -9.31 -17.89 -0.34
N VAL A 517 -10.06 -17.79 -1.45
CA VAL A 517 -11.14 -16.85 -1.67
C VAL A 517 -12.39 -17.60 -2.10
N ASP A 518 -13.55 -17.24 -1.57
CA ASP A 518 -14.84 -17.77 -2.04
C ASP A 518 -15.42 -16.93 -3.20
N SER A 519 -16.50 -17.40 -3.81
CA SER A 519 -17.18 -16.65 -4.89
C SER A 519 -17.80 -15.32 -4.43
N TYR A 520 -17.80 -15.01 -3.13
CA TYR A 520 -18.24 -13.74 -2.57
C TYR A 520 -17.10 -12.76 -2.31
N GLY A 521 -15.84 -13.17 -2.52
CA GLY A 521 -14.65 -12.36 -2.26
C GLY A 521 -14.19 -12.36 -0.81
N HIS A 522 -14.73 -13.25 0.05
CA HIS A 522 -14.18 -13.43 1.40
C HIS A 522 -12.86 -14.18 1.31
N LEU A 523 -11.90 -13.78 2.14
CA LEU A 523 -10.51 -14.24 2.09
C LEU A 523 -10.11 -14.87 3.42
N ALA A 524 -9.29 -15.92 3.37
CA ALA A 524 -8.64 -16.45 4.56
C ALA A 524 -7.25 -17.01 4.24
N THR A 525 -6.42 -17.10 5.27
CA THR A 525 -5.10 -17.75 5.21
C THR A 525 -4.82 -18.57 6.45
N ALA A 526 -4.05 -19.65 6.28
CA ALA A 526 -3.53 -20.50 7.34
C ALA A 526 -2.09 -20.91 7.02
N THR A 527 -1.22 -20.92 8.03
CA THR A 527 0.20 -21.29 7.90
C THR A 527 0.63 -22.09 9.13
N SER A 528 1.42 -23.16 8.95
CA SER A 528 1.90 -24.04 10.04
C SER A 528 3.32 -24.53 9.79
N THR A 529 4.11 -24.70 10.85
CA THR A 529 5.53 -25.10 10.74
C THR A 529 6.07 -25.81 11.97
N GLY A 530 7.07 -26.68 11.79
CA GLY A 530 7.99 -27.12 12.85
C GLY A 530 9.18 -26.17 13.07
N GLY A 531 9.33 -25.15 12.22
CA GLY A 531 10.44 -24.20 12.27
C GLY A 531 11.70 -24.70 11.54
N LEU A 532 12.88 -24.46 12.12
CA LEU A 532 14.18 -24.82 11.53
C LEU A 532 14.78 -26.05 12.20
N VAL A 533 15.46 -26.89 11.42
CA VAL A 533 16.28 -27.98 11.93
C VAL A 533 17.38 -27.39 12.80
N ASN A 534 17.59 -27.99 13.98
CA ASN A 534 18.59 -27.56 14.96
C ASN A 534 18.32 -26.15 15.52
N LYS A 535 17.07 -25.65 15.44
CA LYS A 535 16.71 -24.38 16.07
C LYS A 535 16.98 -24.40 17.58
N MET A 536 17.30 -23.24 18.15
CA MET A 536 17.29 -23.09 19.61
C MET A 536 15.88 -23.39 20.12
N VAL A 537 15.80 -24.08 21.26
CA VAL A 537 14.53 -24.30 21.97
C VAL A 537 13.91 -22.94 22.27
N GLY A 538 12.62 -22.80 21.94
CA GLY A 538 11.90 -21.54 22.07
C GLY A 538 12.09 -20.54 20.94
N ARG A 539 12.82 -20.87 19.87
CA ARG A 539 12.87 -20.02 18.67
C ARG A 539 11.51 -20.03 17.98
N ILE A 540 10.97 -18.83 17.78
CA ILE A 540 9.72 -18.56 17.05
C ILE A 540 10.06 -17.98 15.67
N GLY A 541 9.44 -18.51 14.61
CA GLY A 541 9.57 -18.05 13.24
C GLY A 541 8.53 -17.02 12.81
N ASP A 542 8.40 -16.84 11.50
CA ASP A 542 7.48 -15.91 10.84
C ASP A 542 6.02 -16.38 10.88
N THR A 543 5.81 -17.69 10.85
CA THR A 543 4.49 -18.34 10.75
C THR A 543 3.45 -17.83 11.77
N PRO A 544 3.73 -17.77 13.07
CA PRO A 544 2.77 -17.28 14.07
C PRO A 544 2.69 -15.75 14.15
N ILE A 545 3.55 -15.02 13.42
CA ILE A 545 3.65 -13.57 13.47
C ILE A 545 2.80 -12.98 12.35
N ILE A 546 1.63 -12.47 12.73
CA ILE A 546 0.67 -11.85 11.81
C ILE A 546 1.35 -10.69 11.06
N GLY A 547 1.25 -10.72 9.73
CA GLY A 547 1.89 -9.75 8.85
C GLY A 547 3.31 -10.13 8.40
N ALA A 548 3.95 -11.12 9.02
CA ALA A 548 5.20 -11.70 8.53
C ALA A 548 4.92 -12.95 7.68
N GLY A 549 4.61 -14.07 8.32
CA GLY A 549 4.34 -15.34 7.64
C GLY A 549 2.89 -15.48 7.15
N THR A 550 1.94 -14.86 7.84
CA THR A 550 0.51 -15.08 7.62
C THR A 550 -0.23 -13.75 7.68
N TYR A 551 -0.98 -13.40 6.63
CA TYR A 551 -1.82 -12.20 6.64
C TYR A 551 -2.99 -12.29 5.66
N ALA A 552 -4.17 -11.83 6.07
CA ALA A 552 -5.29 -11.60 5.16
C ALA A 552 -6.01 -10.29 5.49
N ASN A 553 -6.53 -9.64 4.45
CA ASN A 553 -7.47 -8.54 4.56
C ASN A 553 -8.52 -8.65 3.43
N LYS A 554 -9.33 -7.61 3.25
CA LYS A 554 -10.33 -7.52 2.18
C LYS A 554 -9.78 -7.51 0.74
N LEU A 555 -8.46 -7.37 0.54
CA LEU A 555 -7.85 -7.29 -0.78
C LEU A 555 -7.13 -8.59 -1.16
N CYS A 556 -6.40 -9.18 -0.22
CA CYS A 556 -5.65 -10.41 -0.45
C CYS A 556 -5.46 -11.24 0.82
N ALA A 557 -5.15 -12.52 0.61
CA ALA A 557 -4.66 -13.46 1.60
C ALA A 557 -3.28 -13.96 1.16
N VAL A 558 -2.33 -14.03 2.11
CA VAL A 558 -0.92 -14.34 1.86
C VAL A 558 -0.40 -15.31 2.92
N SER A 559 0.28 -16.36 2.46
CA SER A 559 1.06 -17.29 3.30
C SER A 559 2.49 -17.38 2.76
N ALA A 560 3.47 -17.09 3.61
CA ALA A 560 4.88 -17.10 3.26
C ALA A 560 5.62 -18.32 3.82
N THR A 561 6.77 -18.62 3.22
CA THR A 561 7.62 -19.74 3.59
C THR A 561 9.08 -19.47 3.20
N GLY A 562 10.03 -20.00 3.98
CA GLY A 562 11.46 -19.81 3.76
C GLY A 562 12.21 -19.52 5.06
N GLN A 563 13.17 -18.60 5.03
CA GLN A 563 13.96 -18.21 6.20
C GLN A 563 13.15 -17.25 7.10
N GLY A 564 12.51 -17.80 8.12
CA GLY A 564 11.57 -17.04 8.95
C GLY A 564 12.11 -15.72 9.52
N ASP A 565 13.38 -15.64 9.93
CA ASP A 565 13.95 -14.40 10.45
C ASP A 565 14.05 -13.30 9.38
N ALA A 566 14.28 -13.68 8.11
CA ALA A 566 14.28 -12.76 6.99
C ALA A 566 12.85 -12.29 6.66
N ILE A 567 11.89 -13.22 6.70
CA ILE A 567 10.47 -12.96 6.47
C ILE A 567 9.90 -12.01 7.54
N ILE A 568 10.27 -12.19 8.81
CA ILE A 568 9.89 -11.28 9.90
C ILE A 568 10.44 -9.87 9.64
N ARG A 569 11.74 -9.75 9.32
CA ARG A 569 12.38 -8.45 9.10
C ARG A 569 11.81 -7.69 7.90
N ALA A 570 11.35 -8.42 6.88
CA ALA A 570 10.80 -7.86 5.65
C ALA A 570 9.26 -7.76 5.65
N THR A 571 8.58 -8.15 6.74
CA THR A 571 7.11 -8.09 6.87
C THR A 571 6.35 -8.61 5.64
N VAL A 572 6.85 -9.71 5.06
CA VAL A 572 6.52 -10.19 3.71
C VAL A 572 5.02 -10.23 3.45
N ALA A 573 4.24 -10.90 4.29
CA ALA A 573 2.81 -11.08 4.05
C ALA A 573 2.03 -9.74 4.11
N ARG A 574 2.38 -8.85 5.05
CA ARG A 574 1.72 -7.54 5.17
C ARG A 574 2.11 -6.60 4.03
N ASP A 575 3.36 -6.62 3.60
CA ASP A 575 3.87 -5.71 2.58
C ASP A 575 3.20 -5.92 1.22
N VAL A 576 2.85 -7.17 0.86
CA VAL A 576 2.03 -7.46 -0.32
C VAL A 576 0.69 -6.71 -0.23
N ALA A 577 0.01 -6.85 0.92
CA ALA A 577 -1.27 -6.17 1.14
C ALA A 577 -1.13 -4.63 1.20
N VAL A 578 -0.02 -4.10 1.71
CA VAL A 578 0.29 -2.65 1.76
C VAL A 578 0.48 -2.09 0.35
N LEU A 579 1.22 -2.79 -0.51
CA LEU A 579 1.45 -2.36 -1.89
C LEU A 579 0.14 -2.35 -2.69
N MET A 580 -0.73 -3.35 -2.48
CA MET A 580 -2.07 -3.33 -3.04
C MET A 580 -2.91 -2.17 -2.46
N GLU A 581 -2.94 -2.00 -1.12
CA GLU A 581 -3.78 -0.97 -0.45
C GLU A 581 -3.38 0.46 -0.81
N TYR A 582 -2.08 0.77 -0.84
CA TYR A 582 -1.59 2.15 -0.88
C TYR A 582 -0.96 2.55 -2.21
N LYS A 583 -0.45 1.60 -3.00
CA LYS A 583 0.06 1.86 -4.35
C LYS A 583 -0.88 1.40 -5.46
N GLY A 584 -1.93 0.64 -5.14
CA GLY A 584 -2.87 0.12 -6.13
C GLY A 584 -2.23 -0.90 -7.08
N LEU A 585 -1.14 -1.55 -6.68
CA LEU A 585 -0.53 -2.61 -7.48
C LEU A 585 -1.46 -3.84 -7.57
N SER A 586 -1.37 -4.57 -8.68
CA SER A 586 -2.00 -5.89 -8.80
C SER A 586 -1.40 -6.88 -7.79
N LEU A 587 -2.09 -8.00 -7.54
CA LEU A 587 -1.59 -9.02 -6.63
C LEU A 587 -0.23 -9.54 -7.08
N LYS A 588 -0.09 -9.84 -8.38
CA LYS A 588 1.16 -10.32 -8.95
C LYS A 588 2.29 -9.30 -8.79
N GLU A 589 2.08 -8.05 -9.16
CA GLU A 589 3.11 -7.00 -9.05
C GLU A 589 3.55 -6.78 -7.60
N ALA A 590 2.59 -6.76 -6.66
CA ALA A 590 2.89 -6.61 -5.24
C ALA A 590 3.68 -7.79 -4.68
N ALA A 591 3.27 -9.02 -5.02
CA ALA A 591 3.91 -10.24 -4.57
C ALA A 591 5.34 -10.39 -5.14
N ASP A 592 5.51 -10.14 -6.44
CA ASP A 592 6.81 -10.19 -7.11
C ASP A 592 7.74 -9.15 -6.51
N TYR A 593 7.27 -7.91 -6.31
CA TYR A 593 8.08 -6.86 -5.69
C TYR A 593 8.56 -7.24 -4.28
N VAL A 594 7.68 -7.82 -3.45
CA VAL A 594 8.07 -8.23 -2.09
C VAL A 594 9.12 -9.34 -2.13
N VAL A 595 8.93 -10.34 -2.99
CA VAL A 595 9.83 -11.48 -3.10
C VAL A 595 11.17 -11.09 -3.74
N GLU A 596 11.18 -10.23 -4.75
CA GLU A 596 12.40 -9.88 -5.49
C GLU A 596 13.20 -8.74 -4.85
N GLU A 597 12.50 -7.74 -4.29
CA GLU A 597 13.13 -6.49 -3.85
C GLU A 597 13.15 -6.31 -2.33
N SER A 598 12.13 -6.81 -1.61
CA SER A 598 11.99 -6.57 -0.15
C SER A 598 12.65 -7.67 0.67
N ALA A 599 12.50 -8.93 0.25
CA ALA A 599 13.13 -10.08 0.89
C ALA A 599 14.57 -10.30 0.38
N PRO A 600 15.51 -10.73 1.23
CA PRO A 600 16.84 -11.15 0.77
C PRO A 600 16.74 -12.26 -0.28
N LYS A 601 17.61 -12.21 -1.31
CA LYS A 601 17.63 -13.22 -2.37
C LYS A 601 17.87 -14.63 -1.81
N GLY A 602 17.17 -15.63 -2.35
CA GLY A 602 17.36 -17.03 -1.95
C GLY A 602 16.70 -17.41 -0.63
N THR A 603 15.79 -16.61 -0.07
CA THR A 603 15.28 -16.82 1.30
C THR A 603 13.78 -17.00 1.41
N THR A 604 12.99 -16.59 0.42
CA THR A 604 11.54 -16.40 0.59
C THR A 604 10.75 -16.89 -0.61
N GLY A 605 9.64 -17.56 -0.33
CA GLY A 605 8.53 -17.77 -1.25
C GLY A 605 7.20 -17.48 -0.57
N LEU A 606 6.17 -17.22 -1.36
CA LEU A 606 4.82 -17.03 -0.85
C LEU A 606 3.77 -17.51 -1.85
N ILE A 607 2.58 -17.78 -1.33
CA ILE A 607 1.36 -17.91 -2.11
C ILE A 607 0.42 -16.79 -1.72
N ALA A 608 -0.32 -16.27 -2.69
CA ALA A 608 -1.32 -15.26 -2.43
C ALA A 608 -2.53 -15.40 -3.36
N VAL A 609 -3.69 -15.01 -2.84
CA VAL A 609 -4.93 -14.83 -3.63
C VAL A 609 -5.54 -13.47 -3.37
N SER A 610 -6.15 -12.87 -4.40
CA SER A 610 -6.89 -11.62 -4.29
C SER A 610 -8.38 -11.86 -4.05
N ALA A 611 -9.10 -10.81 -3.62
CA ALA A 611 -10.56 -10.84 -3.52
C ALA A 611 -11.27 -11.06 -4.87
N THR A 612 -10.55 -10.93 -5.99
CA THR A 612 -11.06 -11.13 -7.35
C THR A 612 -10.72 -12.51 -7.93
N GLY A 613 -10.12 -13.41 -7.14
CA GLY A 613 -9.74 -14.75 -7.60
C GLY A 613 -8.41 -14.81 -8.36
N GLU A 614 -7.62 -13.73 -8.37
CA GLU A 614 -6.25 -13.77 -8.90
C GLU A 614 -5.38 -14.61 -7.95
N VAL A 615 -4.50 -15.44 -8.51
CA VAL A 615 -3.55 -16.26 -7.75
C VAL A 615 -2.12 -15.94 -8.20
N THR A 616 -1.20 -15.85 -7.26
CA THR A 616 0.24 -15.78 -7.54
C THR A 616 1.04 -16.58 -6.52
N MET A 617 2.18 -17.14 -6.94
CA MET A 617 3.02 -17.99 -6.09
C MET A 617 4.54 -17.75 -6.29
N PRO A 618 5.04 -16.50 -6.13
CA PRO A 618 6.44 -16.17 -6.40
C PRO A 618 7.37 -16.68 -5.29
N PHE A 619 8.60 -16.98 -5.68
CA PHE A 619 9.69 -17.35 -4.76
C PHE A 619 11.04 -16.93 -5.35
N ASN A 620 11.97 -16.55 -4.48
CA ASN A 620 13.33 -16.20 -4.84
C ASN A 620 14.36 -17.28 -4.43
N THR A 621 13.87 -18.42 -3.96
CA THR A 621 14.62 -19.65 -3.64
C THR A 621 14.80 -20.51 -4.89
N THR A 622 15.50 -21.66 -4.80
CA THR A 622 15.67 -22.52 -5.99
C THR A 622 14.42 -23.36 -6.33
N GLY A 623 13.52 -23.56 -5.37
CA GLY A 623 12.19 -24.12 -5.61
C GLY A 623 11.21 -23.86 -4.46
N MET A 624 9.93 -24.11 -4.74
CA MET A 624 8.81 -24.12 -3.80
C MET A 624 7.76 -25.14 -4.24
N PHE A 625 7.50 -26.13 -3.37
CA PHE A 625 6.38 -27.06 -3.53
C PHE A 625 5.07 -26.28 -3.44
N ARG A 626 4.29 -26.20 -4.51
CA ARG A 626 3.09 -25.36 -4.57
C ARG A 626 2.03 -25.93 -5.49
N ALA A 627 0.78 -25.59 -5.20
CA ALA A 627 -0.34 -25.90 -6.07
C ALA A 627 -1.44 -24.84 -5.95
N CYS A 628 -2.18 -24.63 -7.03
CA CYS A 628 -3.34 -23.74 -7.03
C CYS A 628 -4.46 -24.24 -7.93
N ALA A 629 -5.66 -23.74 -7.68
CA ALA A 629 -6.82 -23.94 -8.54
C ALA A 629 -7.74 -22.71 -8.48
N THR A 630 -8.37 -22.41 -9.61
CA THR A 630 -9.31 -21.30 -9.78
C THR A 630 -10.60 -21.80 -10.42
N GLU A 631 -11.70 -21.08 -10.20
CA GLU A 631 -13.03 -21.45 -10.71
C GLU A 631 -13.10 -21.54 -12.24
N ASP A 632 -12.27 -20.79 -12.97
CA ASP A 632 -12.17 -20.83 -14.44
C ASP A 632 -11.54 -22.13 -14.99
N GLY A 633 -11.13 -23.04 -14.11
CA GLY A 633 -10.60 -24.35 -14.45
C GLY A 633 -9.07 -24.38 -14.56
N HIS A 634 -8.37 -23.28 -14.28
CA HIS A 634 -6.91 -23.33 -14.16
C HIS A 634 -6.51 -24.11 -12.90
N THR A 635 -5.52 -24.97 -13.05
CA THR A 635 -4.95 -25.80 -11.97
C THR A 635 -3.47 -25.98 -12.25
N GLU A 636 -2.64 -25.70 -11.26
CA GLU A 636 -1.19 -25.83 -11.36
C GLU A 636 -0.67 -26.63 -10.16
N LEU A 637 0.32 -27.47 -10.41
CA LEU A 637 1.18 -28.07 -9.39
C LEU A 637 2.61 -27.93 -9.88
N ALA A 638 3.47 -27.31 -9.07
CA ALA A 638 4.82 -26.98 -9.46
C ALA A 638 5.80 -27.05 -8.27
N ILE A 639 7.08 -27.12 -8.60
CA ILE A 639 8.19 -27.19 -7.65
C ILE A 639 9.25 -26.14 -8.00
N TRP A 640 9.70 -26.10 -9.26
CA TRP A 640 10.75 -25.18 -9.72
C TRP A 640 10.21 -23.94 -10.42
#